data_AF-A0AAV0T4C4-F1
#
_entry.id   AF-A0AAV0T4C4-F1
#
_cell.length_a   1.000
_cell.length_b   1.000
_cell.length_c   1.000
_cell.angle_alpha   90.00
_cell.angle_beta   90.00
_cell.angle_gamma   90.00
#
_symmetry.space_group_name_H-M   'P 1'
#
loop_
_entity.id
_entity.type
_entity.pdbx_description
1 polymer ?
#
loop_
_entity_poly.entity_id
_entity_poly.type
_entity_poly.pdbx_seq_one_letter_code
_entity_poly.pdbx_strand_id
1 'polypeptide(L)'
;MVSFASPLFWQINYLVTNLNKKNFKSNVAELNQLVELYGEDARIFLLNCLVKDIDFRGQKDALKVHLLTHEVAQASSRPNFTTFICEAIEGSSSDSAAVNGRHVTEEFLHLFCKMLKLSLPQQVTVGLAFAQGVNANSSGEAIQFLRSKIPEISSCGANLPSDVLHSLVFVLRMKKEFHVDIAETDSLLASISSAHPNDMGSLEMTPLTMGDPKYVDCESMTNSDSLSKLISDVSSSCLFYELMEDVGYSCTSSSQALRTLLAEAGLAKAATIPAAQVAGMLAMLSRTYTGLDAKNSATLMANLTIDFEATPLNEAAAMPVRENWDLEVIADVLQNNYGSIKWSKVAEQLDRPDLNIQNVSQLRVLITAFQRFSQTKFRVTALLRPWKNYRAHFSILKAAVEAPPEVLSFSELPHKLAPFEGADASAVPKNGVWFSLDIVDTLLQVSEQDCYGDVRKLLDGAMKTCPDVLIANLAQASPRWNALRDDMFSELFSTYIMGRPNAPLIMRHLWSVAPKLVLYASVKCFYAATAPHIVSRLFALFRNTGDAFASAIHSNYFSFALALATMGANHDVLNLETWLVERLASQRTAFATSCLAFVHRNYARAVPKSNITPQSSHVLSIESLATILKCIMAVQGALPVTIAQELKRIITLCMEAHPVISASTHPPGETGIPHAPGAVGAVASIAAGWQLRVLELEASQHRRMERLRLIRQK
;
A
#
# COMPACT_ATOMS: atom_id res chain seq x y z
N MET A 1 43.62 -2.10 -35.75
CA MET A 1 44.19 -3.38 -36.23
C MET A 1 44.55 -3.22 -37.70
N VAL A 2 45.80 -2.90 -38.05
CA VAL A 2 46.25 -2.79 -39.45
C VAL A 2 47.68 -3.33 -39.52
N SER A 3 47.87 -4.59 -39.95
CA SER A 3 49.19 -5.04 -40.44
C SER A 3 49.16 -6.36 -41.21
N PHE A 4 48.15 -7.23 -41.06
CA PHE A 4 48.07 -8.50 -41.81
C PHE A 4 47.21 -8.44 -43.08
N ALA A 5 46.43 -7.38 -43.28
CA ALA A 5 45.42 -7.32 -44.35
C ALA A 5 45.97 -6.87 -45.72
N SER A 6 47.16 -6.26 -45.79
CA SER A 6 47.68 -5.68 -47.05
C SER A 6 48.00 -6.70 -48.15
N PRO A 7 48.64 -7.86 -47.89
CA PRO A 7 48.91 -8.86 -48.93
C PRO A 7 47.64 -9.54 -49.45
N LEU A 8 46.66 -9.75 -48.55
CA LEU A 8 45.34 -10.31 -48.88
C LEU A 8 44.59 -9.41 -49.87
N PHE A 9 44.49 -8.12 -49.54
CA PHE A 9 43.86 -7.13 -50.41
C PHE A 9 44.57 -7.00 -51.76
N TRP A 10 45.90 -7.11 -51.80
CA TRP A 10 46.64 -7.13 -53.06
C TRP A 10 46.31 -8.35 -53.92
N GLN A 11 46.26 -9.55 -53.32
CA GLN A 11 45.91 -10.79 -54.03
C GLN A 11 44.47 -10.74 -54.58
N ILE A 12 43.51 -10.25 -53.79
CA ILE A 12 42.12 -10.08 -54.24
C ILE A 12 42.05 -9.13 -55.44
N ASN A 13 42.74 -7.98 -55.38
CA ASN A 13 42.78 -7.03 -56.48
C ASN A 13 43.45 -7.62 -57.74
N TYR A 14 44.53 -8.40 -57.58
CA TYR A 14 45.22 -9.07 -58.67
C TYR A 14 44.33 -10.12 -59.37
N LEU A 15 43.56 -10.90 -58.61
CA LEU A 15 42.65 -11.92 -59.15
C LEU A 15 41.47 -11.31 -59.91
N VAL A 16 40.94 -10.17 -59.44
CA VAL A 16 39.84 -9.42 -60.07
C VAL A 16 40.30 -8.71 -61.35
N THR A 17 41.46 -8.06 -61.33
CA THR A 17 41.98 -7.32 -62.50
C THR A 17 42.36 -8.24 -63.66
N ASN A 18 42.85 -9.46 -63.38
CA ASN A 18 43.29 -10.42 -64.40
C ASN A 18 42.21 -11.41 -64.88
N LEU A 19 40.92 -11.15 -64.63
CA LEU A 19 39.83 -12.04 -65.05
C LEU A 19 39.72 -12.17 -66.58
N ASN A 20 39.84 -13.39 -67.09
CA ASN A 20 39.64 -13.75 -68.49
C ASN A 20 38.85 -15.08 -68.63
N LYS A 21 38.40 -15.42 -69.84
CA LYS A 21 37.57 -16.62 -70.07
C LYS A 21 38.27 -17.95 -69.72
N LYS A 22 39.62 -17.99 -69.69
CA LYS A 22 40.40 -19.21 -69.42
C LYS A 22 40.66 -19.43 -67.93
N ASN A 23 40.83 -18.35 -67.15
CA ASN A 23 41.15 -18.42 -65.72
C ASN A 23 39.95 -18.16 -64.80
N PHE A 24 38.78 -17.79 -65.34
CA PHE A 24 37.57 -17.47 -64.58
C PHE A 24 37.24 -18.48 -63.48
N LYS A 25 37.18 -19.78 -63.82
CA LYS A 25 36.79 -20.83 -62.84
C LYS A 25 37.84 -21.01 -61.73
N SER A 26 39.13 -20.86 -62.04
CA SER A 26 40.22 -20.99 -61.07
C SER A 26 40.27 -19.78 -60.15
N ASN A 27 40.22 -18.56 -60.71
CA ASN A 27 40.27 -17.32 -59.93
C ASN A 27 39.05 -17.18 -59.02
N VAL A 28 37.85 -17.56 -59.47
CA VAL A 28 36.64 -17.52 -58.63
C VAL A 28 36.73 -18.55 -57.49
N ALA A 29 37.29 -19.74 -57.73
CA ALA A 29 37.50 -20.72 -56.66
C ALA A 29 38.49 -20.23 -55.60
N GLU A 30 39.59 -19.59 -56.03
CA GLU A 30 40.58 -18.99 -55.13
C GLU A 30 40.00 -17.80 -54.35
N LEU A 31 39.23 -16.93 -55.00
CA LEU A 31 38.51 -15.83 -54.35
C LEU A 31 37.54 -16.33 -53.27
N ASN A 32 36.76 -17.38 -53.57
CA ASN A 32 35.85 -17.99 -52.60
C ASN A 32 36.61 -18.60 -51.41
N GLN A 33 37.75 -19.25 -51.65
CA GLN A 33 38.60 -19.78 -50.58
C GLN A 33 39.18 -18.67 -49.70
N LEU A 34 39.61 -17.55 -50.29
CA LEU A 34 40.08 -16.39 -49.54
C LEU A 34 38.96 -15.75 -48.70
N VAL A 35 37.75 -15.64 -49.25
CA VAL A 35 36.57 -15.17 -48.51
C VAL A 35 36.20 -16.12 -47.36
N GLU A 36 36.31 -17.45 -47.56
CA GLU A 36 36.04 -18.44 -46.52
C GLU A 36 37.06 -18.39 -45.37
N LEU A 37 38.33 -18.14 -45.67
CA LEU A 37 39.41 -18.08 -44.68
C LEU A 37 39.46 -16.76 -43.89
N TYR A 38 39.16 -15.64 -44.54
CA TYR A 38 39.35 -14.29 -43.96
C TYR A 38 38.05 -13.56 -43.64
N GLY A 39 36.90 -14.18 -43.89
CA GLY A 39 35.60 -13.68 -43.47
C GLY A 39 35.09 -12.48 -44.28
N GLU A 40 34.24 -11.68 -43.64
CA GLU A 40 33.44 -10.66 -44.33
C GLU A 40 34.29 -9.47 -44.84
N ASP A 41 35.37 -9.11 -44.15
CA ASP A 41 36.28 -8.02 -44.55
C ASP A 41 36.91 -8.27 -45.93
N ALA A 42 37.28 -9.53 -46.22
CA ALA A 42 37.79 -9.93 -47.53
C ALA A 42 36.70 -9.84 -48.62
N ARG A 43 35.45 -10.14 -48.26
CA ARG A 43 34.29 -10.05 -49.15
C ARG A 43 33.92 -8.60 -49.45
N ILE A 44 33.97 -7.71 -48.45
CA ILE A 44 33.76 -6.26 -48.59
C ILE A 44 34.80 -5.68 -49.54
N PHE A 45 36.08 -6.05 -49.36
CA PHE A 45 37.15 -5.59 -50.24
C PHE A 45 37.03 -6.15 -51.68
N LEU A 46 36.65 -7.42 -51.85
CA LEU A 46 36.36 -8.01 -53.16
C LEU A 46 35.25 -7.25 -53.89
N LEU A 47 34.15 -6.95 -53.19
CA LEU A 47 33.03 -6.19 -53.74
C LEU A 47 33.47 -4.76 -54.10
N ASN A 48 34.27 -4.12 -53.26
CA ASN A 48 34.85 -2.81 -53.53
C ASN A 48 35.70 -2.81 -54.82
N CYS A 49 36.60 -3.78 -54.99
CA CYS A 49 37.40 -3.95 -56.22
C CYS A 49 36.51 -4.14 -57.45
N LEU A 50 35.48 -4.99 -57.37
CA LEU A 50 34.56 -5.24 -58.49
C LEU A 50 33.78 -3.97 -58.85
N VAL A 51 33.28 -3.23 -57.87
CA VAL A 51 32.51 -1.99 -58.10
C VAL A 51 33.39 -0.86 -58.64
N LYS A 52 34.66 -0.77 -58.21
CA LYS A 52 35.64 0.21 -58.74
C LYS A 52 36.01 -0.06 -60.19
N ASP A 53 36.23 -1.33 -60.54
CA ASP A 53 36.70 -1.74 -61.87
C ASP A 53 35.60 -1.76 -62.94
N ILE A 54 34.32 -1.84 -62.57
CA ILE A 54 33.21 -1.89 -63.53
C ILE A 54 32.82 -0.47 -63.95
N ASP A 55 32.83 -0.21 -65.25
CA ASP A 55 32.19 0.97 -65.82
C ASP A 55 30.71 0.67 -66.10
N PHE A 56 29.84 1.17 -65.23
CA PHE A 56 28.40 0.95 -65.33
C PHE A 56 27.77 1.60 -66.57
N ARG A 57 28.49 2.50 -67.28
CA ARG A 57 28.04 3.15 -68.52
C ARG A 57 28.46 2.40 -69.81
N GLY A 58 29.31 1.36 -69.74
CA GLY A 58 29.86 0.65 -70.91
C GLY A 58 29.80 -0.89 -70.83
N GLN A 59 29.54 -1.58 -71.96
CA GLN A 59 29.37 -3.05 -72.03
C GLN A 59 30.67 -3.88 -72.17
N LYS A 60 31.80 -3.48 -71.57
CA LYS A 60 33.08 -4.21 -71.78
C LYS A 60 33.40 -5.31 -70.74
N ASP A 61 32.70 -5.37 -69.60
CA ASP A 61 33.10 -6.21 -68.46
C ASP A 61 32.08 -7.30 -68.07
N ALA A 62 31.56 -8.05 -69.05
CA ALA A 62 30.52 -9.06 -68.82
C ALA A 62 30.88 -10.14 -67.78
N LEU A 63 32.16 -10.53 -67.66
CA LEU A 63 32.63 -11.51 -66.68
C LEU A 63 32.67 -10.95 -65.25
N LYS A 64 33.11 -9.69 -65.09
CA LYS A 64 33.15 -9.02 -63.77
C LYS A 64 31.73 -8.70 -63.29
N VAL A 65 30.84 -8.29 -64.20
CA VAL A 65 29.40 -8.10 -63.90
C VAL A 65 28.75 -9.42 -63.49
N HIS A 66 29.08 -10.54 -64.15
CA HIS A 66 28.56 -11.86 -63.75
C HIS A 66 29.02 -12.28 -62.34
N LEU A 67 30.29 -12.05 -62.00
CA LEU A 67 30.81 -12.30 -60.65
C LEU A 67 30.16 -11.38 -59.61
N LEU A 68 29.99 -10.09 -59.92
CA LEU A 68 29.31 -9.12 -59.06
C LEU A 68 27.84 -9.52 -58.81
N THR A 69 27.11 -9.95 -59.84
CA THR A 69 25.73 -10.45 -59.69
C THR A 69 25.66 -11.67 -58.80
N HIS A 70 26.61 -12.60 -58.93
CA HIS A 70 26.66 -13.80 -58.09
C HIS A 70 26.93 -13.45 -56.62
N GLU A 71 27.91 -12.59 -56.34
CA GLU A 71 28.24 -12.18 -54.96
C GLU A 71 27.11 -11.38 -54.30
N VAL A 72 26.50 -10.44 -55.03
CA VAL A 72 25.35 -9.66 -54.52
C VAL A 72 24.14 -10.56 -54.29
N ALA A 73 23.89 -11.54 -55.16
CA ALA A 73 22.81 -12.50 -54.96
C ALA A 73 23.03 -13.36 -53.70
N GLN A 74 24.26 -13.85 -53.47
CA GLN A 74 24.60 -14.59 -52.25
C GLN A 74 24.54 -13.73 -50.99
N ALA A 75 24.94 -12.45 -51.08
CA ALA A 75 24.88 -11.54 -49.95
C ALA A 75 23.44 -11.09 -49.62
N SER A 76 22.55 -11.01 -50.61
CA SER A 76 21.16 -10.54 -50.43
C SER A 76 20.29 -11.41 -49.54
N SER A 77 20.68 -12.66 -49.30
CA SER A 77 19.99 -13.58 -48.38
C SER A 77 20.46 -13.45 -46.93
N ARG A 78 21.51 -12.65 -46.65
CA ARG A 78 22.08 -12.47 -45.32
C ARG A 78 21.53 -11.20 -44.65
N PRO A 79 21.34 -11.19 -43.31
CA PRO A 79 20.76 -10.04 -42.61
C PRO A 79 21.69 -8.81 -42.58
N ASN A 80 23.00 -8.98 -42.75
CA ASN A 80 23.99 -7.90 -42.78
C ASN A 80 24.16 -7.26 -44.18
N PHE A 81 23.27 -7.55 -45.12
CA PHE A 81 23.40 -7.10 -46.51
C PHE A 81 23.43 -5.57 -46.66
N THR A 82 22.65 -4.84 -45.87
CA THR A 82 22.58 -3.37 -45.92
C THR A 82 23.90 -2.74 -45.50
N THR A 83 24.46 -3.16 -44.36
CA THR A 83 25.77 -2.69 -43.89
C THR A 83 26.89 -3.12 -44.84
N PHE A 84 26.83 -4.34 -45.36
CA PHE A 84 27.81 -4.90 -46.28
C PHE A 84 27.91 -4.10 -47.59
N ILE A 85 26.77 -3.75 -48.20
CA ILE A 85 26.76 -2.95 -49.44
C ILE A 85 27.21 -1.51 -49.19
N CYS A 86 26.76 -0.89 -48.10
CA CYS A 86 27.22 0.47 -47.75
C CYS A 86 28.72 0.49 -47.58
N GLU A 87 29.27 -0.43 -46.80
CA GLU A 87 30.70 -0.46 -46.51
C GLU A 87 31.53 -0.82 -47.74
N ALA A 88 31.04 -1.70 -48.63
CA ALA A 88 31.76 -2.05 -49.85
C ALA A 88 31.76 -0.93 -50.91
N ILE A 89 30.72 -0.11 -50.96
CA ILE A 89 30.59 0.98 -51.94
C ILE A 89 31.15 2.30 -51.38
N GLU A 90 31.00 2.56 -50.07
CA GLU A 90 31.43 3.78 -49.40
C GLU A 90 32.77 3.67 -48.64
N GLY A 91 33.14 2.50 -48.09
CA GLY A 91 34.41 2.29 -47.38
C GLY A 91 35.48 1.73 -48.33
N SER A 92 36.74 2.16 -48.37
CA SER A 92 37.58 2.90 -47.42
C SER A 92 38.26 4.10 -48.09
N SER A 93 37.99 5.29 -47.59
CA SER A 93 38.93 6.41 -47.67
C SER A 93 38.88 7.17 -46.35
N SER A 94 39.66 6.69 -45.38
CA SER A 94 40.09 7.52 -44.25
C SER A 94 41.16 8.54 -44.66
N ASP A 95 41.59 8.52 -45.93
CA ASP A 95 42.46 9.55 -46.51
C ASP A 95 41.62 10.52 -47.36
N SER A 96 41.45 11.72 -46.80
CA SER A 96 40.88 12.93 -47.36
C SER A 96 41.64 13.50 -48.58
N ALA A 97 42.18 12.64 -49.45
CA ALA A 97 42.98 13.07 -50.61
C ALA A 97 42.79 12.24 -51.90
N ALA A 98 41.88 11.26 -51.96
CA ALA A 98 41.57 10.57 -53.21
C ALA A 98 40.32 11.16 -53.89
N VAL A 99 40.55 12.04 -54.86
CA VAL A 99 39.59 12.74 -55.74
C VAL A 99 38.70 11.79 -56.60
N ASN A 100 38.63 10.49 -56.29
CA ASN A 100 37.88 9.49 -57.06
C ASN A 100 37.03 8.53 -56.18
N GLY A 101 36.53 8.99 -55.03
CA GLY A 101 35.40 8.31 -54.38
C GLY A 101 34.14 8.55 -55.22
N ARG A 102 33.67 7.54 -55.96
CA ARG A 102 32.45 7.67 -56.78
C ARG A 102 31.28 8.03 -55.86
N HIS A 103 30.70 9.22 -56.05
CA HIS A 103 29.50 9.66 -55.35
C HIS A 103 28.35 8.72 -55.68
N VAL A 104 27.68 8.19 -54.65
CA VAL A 104 26.44 7.42 -54.80
C VAL A 104 25.32 8.41 -55.15
N THR A 105 25.06 8.58 -56.45
CA THR A 105 23.96 9.41 -56.99
C THR A 105 22.74 8.55 -57.34
N GLU A 106 21.55 9.13 -57.43
CA GLU A 106 20.32 8.42 -57.85
C GLU A 106 20.51 7.65 -59.18
N GLU A 107 21.15 8.27 -60.18
CA GLU A 107 21.45 7.64 -61.48
C GLU A 107 22.31 6.38 -61.35
N PHE A 108 23.24 6.37 -60.40
CA PHE A 108 24.13 5.23 -60.15
C PHE A 108 23.36 4.06 -59.55
N LEU A 109 22.47 4.33 -58.58
CA LEU A 109 21.61 3.31 -57.98
C LEU A 109 20.68 2.67 -59.00
N HIS A 110 20.07 3.46 -59.89
CA HIS A 110 19.27 2.92 -61.00
C HIS A 110 20.08 2.03 -61.95
N LEU A 111 21.29 2.48 -62.32
CA LEU A 111 22.15 1.75 -63.24
C LEU A 111 22.71 0.46 -62.63
N PHE A 112 23.07 0.51 -61.34
CA PHE A 112 23.52 -0.63 -60.54
C PHE A 112 22.43 -1.71 -60.45
N CYS A 113 21.19 -1.31 -60.09
CA CYS A 113 20.06 -2.21 -60.01
C CYS A 113 19.70 -2.83 -61.37
N LYS A 114 19.75 -2.04 -62.45
CA LYS A 114 19.45 -2.49 -63.82
C LYS A 114 20.49 -3.46 -64.36
N MET A 115 21.77 -3.18 -64.13
CA MET A 115 22.89 -4.04 -64.57
C MET A 115 22.86 -5.41 -63.87
N LEU A 116 22.59 -5.42 -62.57
CA LEU A 116 22.55 -6.64 -61.76
C LEU A 116 21.22 -7.39 -61.82
N LYS A 117 20.20 -6.83 -62.49
CA LYS A 117 18.84 -7.39 -62.61
C LYS A 117 18.24 -7.73 -61.23
N LEU A 118 18.39 -6.82 -60.27
CA LEU A 118 17.88 -7.01 -58.90
C LEU A 118 16.35 -6.99 -58.87
N SER A 119 15.75 -7.80 -58.00
CA SER A 119 14.30 -7.79 -57.76
C SER A 119 13.86 -6.50 -57.05
N LEU A 120 12.58 -6.14 -57.14
CA LEU A 120 12.06 -4.92 -56.50
C LEU A 120 12.36 -4.86 -54.98
N PRO A 121 12.19 -5.95 -54.20
CA PRO A 121 12.61 -5.97 -52.79
C PRO A 121 14.11 -5.71 -52.60
N GLN A 122 14.97 -6.29 -53.45
CA GLN A 122 16.42 -6.07 -53.37
C GLN A 122 16.79 -4.62 -53.72
N GLN A 123 16.10 -3.99 -54.67
CA GLN A 123 16.30 -2.57 -55.00
C GLN A 123 15.94 -1.67 -53.82
N VAL A 124 14.82 -1.94 -53.14
CA VAL A 124 14.42 -1.22 -51.92
C VAL A 124 15.43 -1.43 -50.80
N THR A 125 15.91 -2.66 -50.57
CA THR A 125 16.94 -2.93 -49.56
C THR A 125 18.25 -2.19 -49.83
N VAL A 126 18.69 -2.11 -51.10
CA VAL A 126 19.88 -1.33 -51.49
C VAL A 126 19.67 0.16 -51.25
N GLY A 127 18.50 0.71 -51.60
CA GLY A 127 18.18 2.11 -51.31
C GLY A 127 18.15 2.41 -49.81
N LEU A 128 17.60 1.50 -49.01
CA LEU A 128 17.54 1.61 -47.54
C LEU A 128 18.91 1.57 -46.90
N ALA A 129 19.80 0.73 -47.43
CA ALA A 129 21.18 0.66 -46.98
C ALA A 129 21.82 2.05 -47.00
N PHE A 130 21.80 2.73 -48.15
CA PHE A 130 22.40 4.06 -48.31
C PHE A 130 21.62 5.16 -47.58
N ALA A 131 20.29 5.05 -47.46
CA ALA A 131 19.49 6.00 -46.69
C ALA A 131 19.78 5.95 -45.18
N GLN A 132 20.19 4.80 -44.64
CA GLN A 132 20.59 4.63 -43.24
C GLN A 132 22.10 4.84 -43.02
N GLY A 133 22.87 5.03 -44.10
CA GLY A 133 24.31 5.24 -44.07
C GLY A 133 24.77 6.53 -43.38
N VAL A 134 26.06 6.60 -43.07
CA VAL A 134 26.70 7.70 -42.33
C VAL A 134 26.88 8.96 -43.20
N ASN A 135 26.95 8.80 -44.53
CA ASN A 135 27.17 9.90 -45.47
C ASN A 135 25.87 10.65 -45.80
N ALA A 136 25.79 11.92 -45.41
CA ALA A 136 24.61 12.76 -45.63
C ALA A 136 24.27 12.97 -47.12
N ASN A 137 25.27 13.12 -47.99
CA ASN A 137 25.05 13.34 -49.44
C ASN A 137 24.50 12.08 -50.13
N SER A 138 25.07 10.90 -49.83
CA SER A 138 24.57 9.62 -50.34
C SER A 138 23.17 9.29 -49.79
N SER A 139 22.91 9.63 -48.52
CA SER A 139 21.59 9.43 -47.89
C SER A 139 20.50 10.22 -48.61
N GLY A 140 20.74 11.48 -48.98
CA GLY A 140 19.75 12.31 -49.67
C GLY A 140 19.40 11.82 -51.08
N GLU A 141 20.40 11.39 -51.84
CA GLU A 141 20.24 10.80 -53.17
C GLU A 141 19.55 9.41 -53.11
N ALA A 142 19.88 8.60 -52.12
CA ALA A 142 19.23 7.32 -51.88
C ALA A 142 17.75 7.48 -51.45
N ILE A 143 17.43 8.56 -50.74
CA ILE A 143 16.06 8.92 -50.37
C ILE A 143 15.23 9.30 -51.62
N GLN A 144 15.80 10.03 -52.58
CA GLN A 144 15.16 10.31 -53.87
C GLN A 144 14.91 9.02 -54.68
N PHE A 145 15.90 8.13 -54.72
CA PHE A 145 15.76 6.80 -55.33
C PHE A 145 14.64 5.97 -54.67
N LEU A 146 14.53 5.99 -53.34
CA LEU A 146 13.44 5.31 -52.63
C LEU A 146 12.07 5.92 -52.96
N ARG A 147 11.96 7.25 -53.09
CA ARG A 147 10.70 7.91 -53.50
C ARG A 147 10.20 7.45 -54.86
N SER A 148 11.10 7.24 -55.83
CA SER A 148 10.70 6.75 -57.15
C SER A 148 10.31 5.27 -57.15
N LYS A 149 10.89 4.45 -56.24
CA LYS A 149 10.69 3.00 -56.19
C LYS A 149 9.53 2.54 -55.29
N ILE A 150 9.16 3.27 -54.25
CA ILE A 150 8.08 2.89 -53.32
C ILE A 150 6.70 2.76 -54.03
N PRO A 151 6.29 3.64 -54.95
CA PRO A 151 5.01 3.50 -55.67
C PRO A 151 4.94 2.27 -56.59
N GLU A 152 6.08 1.74 -57.03
CA GLU A 152 6.14 0.51 -57.84
C GLU A 152 5.76 -0.73 -57.01
N ILE A 153 5.88 -0.68 -55.67
CA ILE A 153 5.56 -1.78 -54.75
C ILE A 153 4.05 -2.09 -54.77
N SER A 154 3.20 -1.06 -54.72
CA SER A 154 1.74 -1.21 -54.83
C SER A 154 1.29 -1.68 -56.21
N SER A 155 2.05 -1.34 -57.27
CA SER A 155 1.69 -1.66 -58.66
C SER A 155 2.08 -3.10 -59.05
N CYS A 156 3.16 -3.63 -58.48
CA CYS A 156 3.66 -4.98 -58.78
C CYS A 156 3.25 -6.06 -57.78
N GLY A 157 2.65 -5.71 -56.62
CA GLY A 157 2.21 -6.67 -55.61
C GLY A 157 3.35 -7.50 -55.00
N ALA A 158 4.55 -6.94 -54.92
CA ALA A 158 5.73 -7.65 -54.43
C ALA A 158 5.75 -7.66 -52.88
N ASN A 159 5.83 -8.85 -52.27
CA ASN A 159 5.96 -8.97 -50.82
C ASN A 159 7.37 -8.61 -50.35
N LEU A 160 7.50 -7.57 -49.54
CA LEU A 160 8.73 -7.22 -48.83
C LEU A 160 8.94 -8.12 -47.61
N PRO A 161 10.19 -8.49 -47.27
CA PRO A 161 10.52 -9.09 -45.98
C PRO A 161 10.20 -8.14 -44.82
N SER A 162 9.80 -8.69 -43.66
CA SER A 162 9.42 -7.91 -42.46
C SER A 162 10.50 -6.91 -42.02
N ASP A 163 11.77 -7.32 -42.02
CA ASP A 163 12.90 -6.48 -41.60
C ASP A 163 13.10 -5.26 -42.52
N VAL A 164 12.87 -5.44 -43.82
CA VAL A 164 12.97 -4.40 -44.84
C VAL A 164 11.78 -3.45 -44.74
N LEU A 165 10.59 -3.99 -44.47
CA LEU A 165 9.37 -3.21 -44.25
C LEU A 165 9.50 -2.30 -43.01
N HIS A 166 9.96 -2.85 -41.89
CA HIS A 166 10.19 -2.09 -40.66
C HIS A 166 11.24 -0.99 -40.88
N SER A 167 12.37 -1.33 -41.51
CA SER A 167 13.42 -0.38 -41.85
C SER A 167 12.94 0.74 -42.78
N LEU A 168 12.06 0.43 -43.72
CA LEU A 168 11.47 1.41 -44.65
C LEU A 168 10.55 2.39 -43.95
N VAL A 169 9.63 1.89 -43.13
CA VAL A 169 8.70 2.74 -42.36
C VAL A 169 9.47 3.58 -41.33
N PHE A 170 10.49 3.02 -40.69
CA PHE A 170 11.38 3.76 -39.80
C PHE A 170 12.07 4.93 -40.52
N VAL A 171 12.66 4.70 -41.70
CA VAL A 171 13.31 5.77 -42.48
C VAL A 171 12.33 6.86 -42.91
N LEU A 172 11.13 6.48 -43.37
CA LEU A 172 10.07 7.42 -43.77
C LEU A 172 9.60 8.29 -42.60
N ARG A 173 9.52 7.73 -41.39
CA ARG A 173 9.04 8.43 -40.19
C ARG A 173 10.12 9.15 -39.39
N MET A 174 11.41 8.87 -39.60
CA MET A 174 12.50 9.42 -38.77
C MET A 174 13.44 10.38 -39.51
N LYS A 175 13.61 10.24 -40.83
CA LYS A 175 14.53 11.14 -41.57
C LYS A 175 13.86 12.48 -41.87
N LYS A 176 14.57 13.57 -41.54
CA LYS A 176 14.10 14.96 -41.71
C LYS A 176 13.66 15.30 -43.14
N GLU A 177 14.25 14.65 -44.13
CA GLU A 177 13.96 14.88 -45.56
C GLU A 177 12.54 14.48 -45.98
N PHE A 178 11.93 13.50 -45.30
CA PHE A 178 10.52 13.11 -45.50
C PHE A 178 9.54 13.97 -44.68
N HIS A 179 10.02 14.69 -43.66
CA HIS A 179 9.18 15.59 -42.86
C HIS A 179 8.91 16.94 -43.53
N VAL A 180 9.59 17.25 -44.63
CA VAL A 180 9.41 18.49 -45.38
C VAL A 180 8.07 18.50 -46.14
N ASP A 181 7.61 17.33 -46.61
CA ASP A 181 6.30 17.15 -47.24
C ASP A 181 5.55 15.95 -46.62
N ILE A 182 4.68 16.27 -45.65
CA ILE A 182 3.89 15.29 -44.89
C ILE A 182 2.87 14.58 -45.79
N ALA A 183 2.32 15.27 -46.80
CA ALA A 183 1.30 14.72 -47.68
C ALA A 183 1.89 13.68 -48.64
N GLU A 184 3.10 13.91 -49.14
CA GLU A 184 3.84 12.92 -49.93
C GLU A 184 4.19 11.68 -49.10
N THR A 185 4.62 11.86 -47.85
CA THR A 185 4.97 10.76 -46.95
C THR A 185 3.76 9.90 -46.58
N ASP A 186 2.59 10.51 -46.35
CA ASP A 186 1.35 9.78 -46.12
C ASP A 186 0.87 9.04 -47.38
N SER A 187 1.08 9.59 -48.58
CA SER A 187 0.83 8.88 -49.84
C SER A 187 1.76 7.67 -50.02
N LEU A 188 3.03 7.78 -49.65
CA LEU A 188 4.00 6.68 -49.73
C LEU A 188 3.69 5.58 -48.70
N LEU A 189 3.29 5.95 -47.48
CA LEU A 189 2.82 5.00 -46.46
C LEU A 189 1.51 4.32 -46.90
N ALA A 190 0.61 5.04 -47.57
CA ALA A 190 -0.60 4.46 -48.15
C ALA A 190 -0.26 3.39 -49.21
N SER A 191 0.69 3.67 -50.11
CA SER A 191 1.19 2.68 -51.09
C SER A 191 1.75 1.43 -50.43
N ILE A 192 2.53 1.57 -49.35
CA ILE A 192 3.09 0.42 -48.61
C ILE A 192 1.98 -0.34 -47.87
N SER A 193 1.04 0.36 -47.24
CA SER A 193 -0.09 -0.26 -46.52
C SER A 193 -1.03 -1.03 -47.44
N SER A 194 -1.20 -0.58 -48.69
CA SER A 194 -2.02 -1.27 -49.70
C SER A 194 -1.42 -2.62 -50.12
N ALA A 195 -0.09 -2.71 -50.16
CA ALA A 195 0.62 -3.94 -50.48
C ALA A 195 0.75 -4.89 -49.26
N HIS A 196 0.80 -4.35 -48.04
CA HIS A 196 1.06 -5.10 -46.79
C HIS A 196 0.08 -4.78 -45.65
N PRO A 197 -1.22 -5.04 -45.79
CA PRO A 197 -2.22 -4.67 -44.78
C PRO A 197 -2.09 -5.43 -43.45
N ASN A 198 -1.65 -6.69 -43.48
CA ASN A 198 -1.50 -7.52 -42.27
C ASN A 198 -0.23 -7.20 -41.48
N ASP A 199 0.88 -6.93 -42.17
CA ASP A 199 2.19 -6.69 -41.53
C ASP A 199 2.28 -5.27 -40.94
N MET A 200 1.57 -4.29 -41.53
CA MET A 200 1.51 -2.92 -41.03
C MET A 200 0.72 -2.80 -39.70
N GLY A 201 -0.18 -3.76 -39.44
CA GLY A 201 -0.91 -3.91 -38.17
C GLY A 201 -0.19 -4.77 -37.14
N SER A 202 1.04 -5.22 -37.42
CA SER A 202 1.87 -5.96 -36.47
C SER A 202 2.18 -5.11 -35.22
N LEU A 203 2.28 -5.77 -34.06
CA LEU A 203 2.65 -5.15 -32.79
C LEU A 203 3.99 -4.38 -32.90
N GLU A 204 4.91 -4.89 -33.72
CA GLU A 204 6.24 -4.30 -33.95
C GLU A 204 6.19 -2.98 -34.76
N MET A 205 5.21 -2.85 -35.65
CA MET A 205 5.05 -1.68 -36.53
C MET A 205 4.14 -0.61 -35.93
N THR A 206 3.30 -1.00 -34.96
CA THR A 206 2.28 -0.13 -34.33
C THR A 206 2.84 1.20 -33.78
N PRO A 207 4.02 1.24 -33.12
CA PRO A 207 4.60 2.51 -32.65
C PRO A 207 4.94 3.50 -33.77
N LEU A 208 5.30 2.99 -34.96
CA LEU A 208 5.70 3.80 -36.13
C LEU A 208 4.50 4.16 -37.04
N THR A 209 3.42 3.37 -36.98
CA THR A 209 2.24 3.54 -37.84
C THR A 209 1.10 4.30 -37.18
N MET A 210 0.90 4.12 -35.87
CA MET A 210 -0.21 4.72 -35.10
C MET A 210 0.25 5.72 -34.03
N GLY A 211 1.55 5.77 -33.71
CA GLY A 211 2.10 6.67 -32.70
C GLY A 211 2.33 8.09 -33.21
N ASP A 212 2.12 9.08 -32.36
CA ASP A 212 2.58 10.45 -32.59
C ASP A 212 4.13 10.43 -32.67
N PRO A 213 4.76 10.89 -33.77
CA PRO A 213 6.21 10.79 -33.97
C PRO A 213 7.04 11.57 -32.93
N LYS A 214 6.38 12.42 -32.13
CA LYS A 214 6.98 13.14 -31.00
C LYS A 214 7.31 12.26 -29.79
N TYR A 215 6.69 11.07 -29.69
CA TYR A 215 6.91 10.15 -28.57
C TYR A 215 7.83 8.97 -28.95
N VAL A 216 8.27 8.90 -30.20
CA VAL A 216 9.23 7.90 -30.69
C VAL A 216 10.58 8.59 -30.81
N ASP A 217 11.24 8.79 -29.68
CA ASP A 217 12.49 9.52 -29.60
C ASP A 217 13.66 8.60 -29.97
N CYS A 218 14.08 8.67 -31.24
CA CYS A 218 15.27 7.97 -31.75
C CYS A 218 16.26 8.98 -32.35
N GLU A 219 16.29 10.22 -31.85
CA GLU A 219 17.34 11.17 -32.24
C GLU A 219 18.71 10.65 -31.77
N SER A 220 19.69 10.68 -32.67
CA SER A 220 21.08 10.39 -32.33
C SER A 220 21.55 11.36 -31.24
N MET A 221 22.04 10.84 -30.11
CA MET A 221 22.66 11.55 -28.98
C MET A 221 23.96 12.31 -29.34
N THR A 222 24.07 12.83 -30.56
CA THR A 222 25.23 13.60 -31.04
C THR A 222 25.14 15.10 -30.69
N ASN A 223 23.99 15.58 -30.21
CA ASN A 223 23.82 16.95 -29.75
C ASN A 223 24.22 17.08 -28.26
N SER A 224 25.37 17.70 -28.00
CA SER A 224 25.89 17.97 -26.63
C SER A 224 24.88 18.67 -25.72
N ASP A 225 24.02 19.52 -26.29
CA ASP A 225 23.00 20.27 -25.56
C ASP A 225 21.90 19.36 -24.98
N SER A 226 21.49 18.32 -25.70
CA SER A 226 20.49 17.36 -25.21
C SER A 226 21.04 16.50 -24.07
N LEU A 227 22.32 16.14 -24.14
CA LEU A 227 23.01 15.40 -23.08
C LEU A 227 23.15 16.27 -21.82
N SER A 228 23.50 17.55 -21.98
CA SER A 228 23.61 18.49 -20.85
C SER A 228 22.27 18.70 -20.13
N LYS A 229 21.15 18.75 -20.87
CA LYS A 229 19.80 18.81 -20.29
C LYS A 229 19.44 17.55 -19.54
N LEU A 230 19.74 16.37 -20.11
CA LEU A 230 19.50 15.10 -19.46
C LEU A 230 20.31 14.96 -18.16
N ILE A 231 21.59 15.36 -18.17
CA ILE A 231 22.40 15.41 -16.94
C ILE A 231 21.76 16.33 -15.91
N SER A 232 21.35 17.54 -16.30
CA SER A 232 20.69 18.48 -15.40
C SER A 232 19.39 17.92 -14.82
N ASP A 233 18.57 17.27 -15.63
CA ASP A 233 17.29 16.68 -15.20
C ASP A 233 17.51 15.50 -14.24
N VAL A 234 18.50 14.64 -14.52
CA VAL A 234 18.90 13.53 -13.64
C VAL A 234 19.46 14.06 -12.32
N SER A 235 20.39 15.02 -12.35
CA SER A 235 20.97 15.62 -11.13
C SER A 235 19.92 16.35 -10.29
N SER A 236 18.95 17.02 -10.91
CA SER A 236 17.86 17.71 -10.19
C SER A 236 16.90 16.75 -9.48
N SER A 237 16.80 15.52 -9.97
CA SER A 237 15.96 14.45 -9.42
C SER A 237 16.68 13.63 -8.35
N CYS A 238 18.01 13.77 -8.23
CA CYS A 238 18.82 12.99 -7.30
C CYS A 238 18.64 13.49 -5.85
N LEU A 239 18.15 12.62 -4.97
CA LEU A 239 18.02 12.92 -3.56
C LEU A 239 19.33 12.59 -2.84
N PHE A 240 19.87 13.53 -2.06
CA PHE A 240 21.19 13.37 -1.45
C PHE A 240 21.32 12.12 -0.58
N TYR A 241 20.23 11.67 0.05
CA TYR A 241 20.25 10.49 0.91
C TYR A 241 20.24 9.17 0.12
N GLU A 242 19.78 9.17 -1.13
CA GLU A 242 19.91 8.02 -2.05
C GLU A 242 21.35 7.93 -2.54
N LEU A 243 21.95 9.08 -2.89
CA LEU A 243 23.37 9.15 -3.21
C LEU A 243 24.25 8.71 -2.02
N MET A 244 23.88 9.06 -0.78
CA MET A 244 24.55 8.53 0.40
C MET A 244 24.44 7.00 0.49
N GLU A 245 23.27 6.43 0.21
CA GLU A 245 23.06 4.97 0.23
C GLU A 245 23.91 4.26 -0.84
N ASP A 246 23.99 4.83 -2.04
CA ASP A 246 24.77 4.28 -3.16
C ASP A 246 26.28 4.33 -2.91
N VAL A 247 26.77 5.44 -2.38
CA VAL A 247 28.19 5.62 -2.06
C VAL A 247 28.59 4.81 -0.82
N GLY A 248 27.68 4.68 0.15
CA GLY A 248 27.89 3.95 1.39
C GLY A 248 28.70 4.74 2.43
N TYR A 249 29.29 4.03 3.40
CA TYR A 249 29.81 4.63 4.64
C TYR A 249 30.98 5.61 4.45
N SER A 250 31.70 5.52 3.33
CA SER A 250 32.84 6.39 2.99
C SER A 250 32.46 7.87 2.93
N CYS A 251 31.21 8.21 2.59
CA CYS A 251 30.78 9.60 2.56
C CYS A 251 30.77 10.26 3.95
N THR A 252 30.75 9.47 5.03
CA THR A 252 30.84 9.95 6.43
C THR A 252 32.24 9.81 7.04
N SER A 253 33.25 9.47 6.23
CA SER A 253 34.64 9.32 6.69
C SER A 253 35.23 10.63 7.23
N SER A 254 34.88 11.76 6.61
CA SER A 254 35.29 13.11 6.98
C SER A 254 34.18 14.12 6.66
N SER A 255 34.17 15.26 7.36
CA SER A 255 33.22 16.35 7.08
C SER A 255 33.38 16.90 5.66
N GLN A 256 34.58 16.79 5.07
CA GLN A 256 34.81 17.23 3.69
C GLN A 256 34.16 16.28 2.68
N ALA A 257 34.29 14.96 2.86
CA ALA A 257 33.66 13.97 1.99
C ALA A 257 32.13 14.15 1.94
N LEU A 258 31.50 14.37 3.11
CA LEU A 258 30.06 14.60 3.16
C LEU A 258 29.66 15.91 2.48
N ARG A 259 30.46 16.98 2.63
CA ARG A 259 30.21 18.25 1.92
C ARG A 259 30.32 18.11 0.41
N THR A 260 31.26 17.32 -0.09
CA THR A 260 31.39 17.02 -1.52
C THR A 260 30.15 16.28 -2.03
N LEU A 261 29.68 15.25 -1.32
CA LEU A 261 28.46 14.52 -1.71
C LEU A 261 27.23 15.45 -1.74
N LEU A 262 27.08 16.31 -0.72
CA LEU A 262 26.01 17.29 -0.68
C LEU A 262 26.12 18.34 -1.81
N ALA A 263 27.33 18.66 -2.25
CA ALA A 263 27.54 19.56 -3.39
C ALA A 263 27.05 18.94 -4.70
N GLU A 264 27.36 17.66 -4.94
CA GLU A 264 26.88 16.91 -6.11
C GLU A 264 25.36 16.76 -6.13
N ALA A 265 24.73 16.62 -4.95
CA ALA A 265 23.28 16.63 -4.82
C ALA A 265 22.64 18.04 -4.94
N GLY A 266 23.38 19.05 -5.40
CA GLY A 266 22.90 20.41 -5.62
C GLY A 266 22.66 21.24 -4.36
N LEU A 267 23.10 20.77 -3.19
CA LEU A 267 22.87 21.43 -1.89
C LEU A 267 23.98 22.42 -1.50
N ALA A 268 25.07 22.53 -2.26
CA ALA A 268 26.20 23.43 -1.94
C ALA A 268 25.80 24.91 -1.72
N LYS A 269 24.76 25.39 -2.42
CA LYS A 269 24.26 26.78 -2.33
C LYS A 269 22.94 26.90 -1.58
N ALA A 270 22.38 25.79 -1.11
CA ALA A 270 21.09 25.78 -0.43
C ALA A 270 21.24 26.29 1.01
N ALA A 271 20.45 27.28 1.41
CA ALA A 271 20.46 27.80 2.79
C ALA A 271 19.92 26.80 3.82
N THR A 272 19.09 25.84 3.37
CA THR A 272 18.40 24.87 4.22
C THR A 272 18.13 23.59 3.43
N ILE A 273 18.22 22.42 4.07
CA ILE A 273 17.77 21.15 3.48
C ILE A 273 16.26 20.98 3.74
N PRO A 274 15.44 20.58 2.74
CA PRO A 274 14.03 20.28 2.94
C PRO A 274 13.81 19.20 4.02
N ALA A 275 12.87 19.42 4.93
CA ALA A 275 12.61 18.51 6.05
C ALA A 275 12.26 17.07 5.60
N ALA A 276 11.63 16.92 4.43
CA ALA A 276 11.31 15.62 3.85
C ALA A 276 12.55 14.82 3.43
N GLN A 277 13.60 15.50 2.92
CA GLN A 277 14.86 14.83 2.56
C GLN A 277 15.66 14.43 3.81
N VAL A 278 15.66 15.27 4.85
CA VAL A 278 16.27 14.91 6.16
C VAL A 278 15.54 13.72 6.80
N ALA A 279 14.21 13.66 6.71
CA ALA A 279 13.44 12.51 7.17
C ALA A 279 13.74 11.24 6.35
N GLY A 280 13.92 11.39 5.02
CA GLY A 280 14.39 10.31 4.13
C GLY A 280 15.78 9.80 4.54
N MET A 281 16.72 10.70 4.82
CA MET A 281 18.04 10.35 5.34
C MET A 281 17.96 9.58 6.66
N LEU A 282 17.14 10.02 7.62
CA LEU A 282 16.96 9.29 8.89
C LEU A 282 16.38 7.88 8.68
N ALA A 283 15.42 7.73 7.78
CA ALA A 283 14.87 6.43 7.41
C ALA A 283 15.94 5.53 6.77
N MET A 284 16.70 6.07 5.80
CA MET A 284 17.82 5.39 5.14
C MET A 284 18.87 4.94 6.14
N LEU A 285 19.40 5.85 6.97
CA LEU A 285 20.41 5.55 8.00
C LEU A 285 19.94 4.46 8.95
N SER A 286 18.65 4.46 9.31
CA SER A 286 18.08 3.42 10.15
C SER A 286 18.01 2.08 9.42
N ARG A 287 17.68 2.05 8.13
CA ARG A 287 17.58 0.82 7.32
C ARG A 287 18.95 0.22 7.03
N THR A 288 19.93 1.06 6.72
CA THR A 288 21.28 0.68 6.28
C THR A 288 22.32 0.87 7.38
N TYR A 289 21.91 0.85 8.65
CA TYR A 289 22.82 0.98 9.79
C TYR A 289 23.89 -0.12 9.84
N THR A 290 23.62 -1.26 9.19
CA THR A 290 24.53 -2.37 8.92
C THR A 290 24.18 -2.99 7.56
N GLY A 291 25.16 -3.59 6.87
CA GLY A 291 24.90 -4.43 5.69
C GLY A 291 25.23 -3.80 4.32
N LEU A 292 25.73 -2.56 4.27
CA LEU A 292 26.30 -2.00 3.04
C LEU A 292 27.70 -2.57 2.75
N ASP A 293 28.05 -2.71 1.46
CA ASP A 293 29.36 -3.20 1.03
C ASP A 293 30.43 -2.10 1.14
N ALA A 294 31.24 -2.19 2.20
CA ALA A 294 32.29 -1.21 2.49
C ALA A 294 33.46 -1.22 1.49
N LYS A 295 33.60 -2.26 0.65
CA LYS A 295 34.77 -2.43 -0.24
C LYS A 295 34.78 -1.44 -1.40
N ASN A 296 33.63 -1.15 -1.97
CA ASN A 296 33.50 -0.29 -3.14
C ASN A 296 33.20 1.17 -2.77
N SER A 297 32.79 1.44 -1.52
CA SER A 297 32.40 2.77 -1.07
C SER A 297 33.47 3.84 -1.25
N ALA A 298 34.75 3.51 -1.01
CA ALA A 298 35.84 4.47 -1.19
C ALA A 298 36.05 4.84 -2.67
N THR A 299 35.98 3.85 -3.56
CA THR A 299 36.09 4.04 -5.01
C THR A 299 34.93 4.87 -5.56
N LEU A 300 33.70 4.59 -5.11
CA LEU A 300 32.52 5.36 -5.50
C LEU A 300 32.62 6.81 -5.04
N MET A 301 33.05 7.05 -3.80
CA MET A 301 33.24 8.40 -3.28
C MET A 301 34.30 9.19 -4.06
N ALA A 302 35.41 8.53 -4.44
CA ALA A 302 36.46 9.16 -5.25
C ALA A 302 35.98 9.50 -6.67
N ASN A 303 35.02 8.74 -7.20
CA ASN A 303 34.50 8.92 -8.55
C ASN A 303 33.35 9.94 -8.64
N LEU A 304 32.83 10.44 -7.51
CA LEU A 304 31.73 11.42 -7.49
C LEU A 304 32.08 12.74 -8.20
N THR A 305 33.35 13.15 -8.18
CA THR A 305 33.81 14.43 -8.72
C THR A 305 34.54 14.30 -10.06
N ILE A 306 34.46 13.13 -10.72
CA ILE A 306 35.16 12.94 -12.00
C ILE A 306 34.40 13.68 -13.10
N ASP A 307 34.91 14.85 -13.48
CA ASP A 307 34.78 15.35 -14.84
C ASP A 307 35.37 14.29 -15.78
N PHE A 308 34.64 13.86 -16.80
CA PHE A 308 35.11 12.88 -17.80
C PHE A 308 36.42 13.31 -18.53
N GLU A 309 36.87 14.55 -18.33
CA GLU A 309 38.13 15.11 -18.85
C GLU A 309 39.29 15.13 -17.81
N ALA A 310 39.03 14.88 -16.52
CA ALA A 310 40.05 14.94 -15.49
C ALA A 310 40.73 13.58 -15.25
N THR A 311 42.06 13.60 -15.13
CA THR A 311 42.87 12.43 -14.80
C THR A 311 42.49 11.91 -13.39
N PRO A 312 42.30 10.59 -13.20
CA PRO A 312 41.90 10.06 -11.89
C PRO A 312 42.95 10.40 -10.84
N LEU A 313 42.56 11.18 -9.83
CA LEU A 313 43.39 11.48 -8.67
C LEU A 313 43.64 10.18 -7.90
N ASN A 314 44.91 9.81 -7.78
CA ASN A 314 45.40 8.56 -7.18
C ASN A 314 45.24 8.51 -5.64
N GLU A 315 44.36 9.33 -5.06
CA GLU A 315 44.13 9.48 -3.60
C GLU A 315 43.04 8.55 -3.06
N ALA A 316 42.34 7.80 -3.92
CA ALA A 316 41.28 6.85 -3.54
C ALA A 316 41.72 5.76 -2.54
N ALA A 317 43.03 5.49 -2.44
CA ALA A 317 43.60 4.43 -1.63
C ALA A 317 43.82 4.78 -0.14
N ALA A 318 43.60 6.02 0.30
CA ALA A 318 43.92 6.46 1.67
C ALA A 318 42.71 6.67 2.60
N MET A 319 41.49 6.48 2.12
CA MET A 319 40.30 6.70 2.96
C MET A 319 40.07 5.50 3.91
N PRO A 320 39.88 5.73 5.22
CA PRO A 320 39.63 4.65 6.18
C PRO A 320 38.31 3.94 5.85
N VAL A 321 38.38 2.62 5.67
CA VAL A 321 37.20 1.76 5.46
C VAL A 321 36.37 1.79 6.74
N ARG A 322 35.11 2.21 6.62
CA ARG A 322 34.14 2.21 7.72
C ARG A 322 33.08 1.15 7.47
N GLU A 323 32.67 0.47 8.54
CA GLU A 323 31.62 -0.55 8.51
C GLU A 323 30.24 -0.02 8.93
N ASN A 324 30.19 1.19 9.52
CA ASN A 324 28.98 1.86 10.01
C ASN A 324 29.00 3.37 9.70
N TRP A 325 27.82 4.00 9.73
CA TRP A 325 27.65 5.45 9.61
C TRP A 325 28.27 6.24 10.77
N ASP A 326 29.02 7.30 10.46
CA ASP A 326 29.47 8.27 11.46
C ASP A 326 28.41 9.35 11.69
N LEU A 327 27.64 9.20 12.76
CA LEU A 327 26.60 10.16 13.13
C LEU A 327 27.18 11.50 13.61
N GLU A 328 28.41 11.55 14.12
CA GLU A 328 29.03 12.80 14.58
C GLU A 328 29.45 13.65 13.39
N VAL A 329 30.03 13.04 12.35
CA VAL A 329 30.40 13.76 11.11
C VAL A 329 29.16 14.33 10.42
N ILE A 330 28.06 13.57 10.37
CA ILE A 330 26.79 14.06 9.82
C ILE A 330 26.24 15.20 10.68
N ALA A 331 26.24 15.05 12.01
CA ALA A 331 25.77 16.07 12.93
C ALA A 331 26.54 17.39 12.76
N ASP A 332 27.87 17.31 12.70
CA ASP A 332 28.75 18.46 12.55
C ASP A 332 28.48 19.21 11.24
N VAL A 333 28.32 18.50 10.12
CA VAL A 333 28.02 19.15 8.83
C VAL A 333 26.63 19.77 8.85
N LEU A 334 25.61 19.07 9.35
CA LEU A 334 24.25 19.61 9.40
C LEU A 334 24.14 20.83 10.31
N GLN A 335 24.82 20.83 11.46
CA GLN A 335 24.77 21.95 12.41
C GLN A 335 25.55 23.17 11.89
N ASN A 336 26.74 22.96 11.34
CA ASN A 336 27.58 24.07 10.87
C ASN A 336 27.11 24.67 9.55
N ASN A 337 26.56 23.85 8.64
CA ASN A 337 26.17 24.30 7.31
C ASN A 337 24.65 24.58 7.19
N TYR A 338 23.80 23.96 8.03
CA TYR A 338 22.33 24.00 7.88
C TYR A 338 21.56 24.22 9.20
N GLY A 339 21.97 25.18 10.02
CA GLY A 339 21.34 25.46 11.32
C GLY A 339 19.87 25.91 11.30
N SER A 340 19.27 26.14 10.13
CA SER A 340 17.88 26.61 9.98
C SER A 340 16.84 25.47 9.84
N ILE A 341 17.26 24.20 9.91
CA ILE A 341 16.37 23.03 9.78
C ILE A 341 15.34 22.99 10.91
N LYS A 342 14.06 22.91 10.53
CA LYS A 342 12.94 22.78 11.48
C LYS A 342 12.71 21.31 11.84
N TRP A 343 13.36 20.85 12.90
CA TRP A 343 13.29 19.45 13.38
C TRP A 343 11.90 18.94 13.75
N SER A 344 10.98 19.83 14.17
CA SER A 344 9.57 19.45 14.35
C SER A 344 8.94 18.97 13.05
N LYS A 345 9.17 19.68 11.93
CA LYS A 345 8.69 19.28 10.61
C LYS A 345 9.40 18.01 10.11
N VAL A 346 10.65 17.79 10.47
CA VAL A 346 11.37 16.55 10.12
C VAL A 346 10.69 15.35 10.78
N ALA A 347 10.38 15.44 12.08
CA ALA A 347 9.67 14.38 12.79
C ALA A 347 8.27 14.12 12.20
N GLU A 348 7.59 15.17 11.74
CA GLU A 348 6.32 15.07 11.03
C GLU A 348 6.44 14.42 9.63
N GLN A 349 7.57 14.56 8.96
CA GLN A 349 7.83 13.98 7.63
C GLN A 349 8.46 12.58 7.71
N LEU A 350 8.55 11.97 8.89
CA LEU A 350 8.88 10.54 9.04
C LEU A 350 7.76 9.63 8.51
N ASP A 351 6.56 10.17 8.28
CA ASP A 351 5.46 9.49 7.61
C ASP A 351 5.76 9.26 6.13
N ARG A 352 6.53 8.21 5.85
CA ARG A 352 7.00 7.82 4.52
C ARG A 352 6.70 6.34 4.24
N PRO A 353 6.45 5.97 2.97
CA PRO A 353 6.24 4.59 2.58
C PRO A 353 7.50 3.73 2.76
N ASP A 354 8.68 4.34 2.60
CA ASP A 354 9.98 3.65 2.64
C ASP A 354 10.43 3.29 4.08
N LEU A 355 9.76 3.83 5.09
CA LEU A 355 10.10 3.60 6.49
C LEU A 355 9.57 2.22 6.93
N ASN A 356 10.48 1.30 7.21
CA ASN A 356 10.16 -0.01 7.75
C ASN A 356 11.09 -0.35 8.92
N ILE A 357 10.56 -0.28 10.14
CA ILE A 357 11.31 -0.60 11.35
C ILE A 357 11.03 -2.06 11.77
N GLN A 358 12.05 -2.91 11.66
CA GLN A 358 11.93 -4.34 11.99
C GLN A 358 12.31 -4.64 13.44
N ASN A 359 13.31 -3.92 13.97
CA ASN A 359 13.95 -4.23 15.25
C ASN A 359 14.13 -2.98 16.12
N VAL A 360 14.22 -3.19 17.44
CA VAL A 360 14.49 -2.12 18.42
C VAL A 360 15.85 -1.44 18.17
N SER A 361 16.87 -2.17 17.70
CA SER A 361 18.17 -1.61 17.32
C SER A 361 18.06 -0.60 16.19
N GLN A 362 17.22 -0.89 15.20
CA GLN A 362 16.96 0.00 14.06
C GLN A 362 16.31 1.31 14.52
N LEU A 363 15.31 1.18 15.41
CA LEU A 363 14.66 2.33 16.03
C LEU A 363 15.65 3.15 16.87
N ARG A 364 16.54 2.48 17.62
CA ARG A 364 17.58 3.15 18.41
C ARG A 364 18.48 4.01 17.52
N VAL A 365 18.91 3.50 16.36
CA VAL A 365 19.72 4.27 15.40
C VAL A 365 18.95 5.50 14.91
N LEU A 366 17.69 5.34 14.50
CA LEU A 366 16.85 6.45 14.03
C LEU A 366 16.72 7.57 15.08
N ILE A 367 16.37 7.19 16.32
CA ILE A 367 16.18 8.16 17.41
C ILE A 367 17.51 8.79 17.83
N THR A 368 18.60 8.01 17.90
CA THR A 368 19.93 8.53 18.24
C THR A 368 20.40 9.52 17.18
N ALA A 369 20.25 9.20 15.89
CA ALA A 369 20.58 10.08 14.79
C ALA A 369 19.77 11.38 14.86
N PHE A 370 18.45 11.30 15.06
CA PHE A 370 17.61 12.49 15.23
C PHE A 370 18.07 13.38 16.40
N GLN A 371 18.34 12.78 17.57
CA GLN A 371 18.76 13.54 18.76
C GLN A 371 20.13 14.19 18.56
N ARG A 372 21.08 13.49 17.92
CA ARG A 372 22.41 14.00 17.61
C ARG A 372 22.37 15.14 16.59
N PHE A 373 21.56 15.02 15.55
CA PHE A 373 21.48 16.05 14.50
C PHE A 373 20.71 17.28 14.98
N SER A 374 19.67 17.09 15.79
CA SER A 374 18.82 18.18 16.28
C SER A 374 19.32 18.87 17.54
N GLN A 375 20.21 18.22 18.31
CA GLN A 375 20.60 18.63 19.67
C GLN A 375 19.38 18.78 20.62
N THR A 376 18.27 18.10 20.30
CA THR A 376 17.02 18.13 21.08
C THR A 376 16.50 16.73 21.34
N LYS A 377 15.79 16.56 22.47
CA LYS A 377 15.12 15.30 22.78
C LYS A 377 13.97 15.05 21.80
N PHE A 378 13.90 13.84 21.25
CA PHE A 378 12.82 13.43 20.36
C PHE A 378 11.47 13.42 21.10
N ARG A 379 10.47 14.13 20.55
CA ARG A 379 9.13 14.20 21.15
C ARG A 379 8.25 13.06 20.62
N VAL A 380 7.84 12.16 21.51
CA VAL A 380 6.99 11.01 21.20
C VAL A 380 5.64 11.43 20.57
N THR A 381 5.15 12.63 20.88
CA THR A 381 3.92 13.19 20.30
C THR A 381 3.94 13.24 18.77
N ALA A 382 5.13 13.31 18.14
CA ALA A 382 5.24 13.25 16.68
C ALA A 382 4.88 11.88 16.09
N LEU A 383 5.09 10.80 16.85
CA LEU A 383 4.73 9.42 16.45
C LEU A 383 3.26 9.09 16.73
N LEU A 384 2.59 9.84 17.60
CA LEU A 384 1.21 9.58 18.04
C LEU A 384 0.16 10.31 17.18
N ARG A 385 0.60 11.12 16.20
CA ARG A 385 -0.30 11.75 15.23
C ARG A 385 -0.83 10.71 14.24
N PRO A 386 -1.95 10.97 13.53
CA PRO A 386 -2.38 10.12 12.43
C PRO A 386 -1.40 10.21 11.26
N TRP A 387 -0.93 9.07 10.76
CA TRP A 387 -0.04 8.95 9.60
C TRP A 387 -0.84 8.52 8.37
N LYS A 388 -0.37 8.88 7.17
CA LYS A 388 -0.91 8.40 5.89
C LYS A 388 -0.45 6.97 5.61
N ASN A 389 0.79 6.63 5.99
CA ASN A 389 1.37 5.31 5.76
C ASN A 389 1.19 4.41 6.99
N TYR A 390 0.04 3.72 7.08
CA TYR A 390 -0.32 2.92 8.26
C TYR A 390 0.66 1.77 8.58
N ARG A 391 1.24 1.13 7.57
CA ARG A 391 2.23 0.05 7.78
C ARG A 391 3.54 0.57 8.39
N ALA A 392 4.03 1.69 7.87
CA ALA A 392 5.21 2.36 8.42
C ALA A 392 4.94 2.80 9.86
N HIS A 393 3.76 3.39 10.10
CA HIS A 393 3.32 3.81 11.43
C HIS A 393 3.26 2.63 12.41
N PHE A 394 2.64 1.52 12.03
CA PHE A 394 2.61 0.33 12.87
C PHE A 394 4.02 -0.21 13.17
N SER A 395 4.91 -0.24 12.17
CA SER A 395 6.28 -0.76 12.35
C SER A 395 7.06 0.01 13.42
N ILE A 396 6.98 1.34 13.41
CA ILE A 396 7.65 2.19 14.40
C ILE A 396 6.97 2.08 15.77
N LEU A 397 5.63 2.01 15.83
CA LEU A 397 4.91 1.84 17.09
C LEU A 397 5.23 0.50 17.75
N LYS A 398 5.26 -0.61 16.98
CA LYS A 398 5.65 -1.93 17.47
C LYS A 398 7.04 -1.90 18.12
N ALA A 399 8.03 -1.36 17.41
CA ALA A 399 9.38 -1.23 17.95
C ALA A 399 9.45 -0.27 19.16
N ALA A 400 8.60 0.77 19.21
CA ALA A 400 8.53 1.69 20.33
C ALA A 400 7.93 1.07 21.60
N VAL A 401 6.97 0.14 21.47
CA VAL A 401 6.44 -0.63 22.61
C VAL A 401 7.54 -1.46 23.28
N GLU A 402 8.39 -2.10 22.48
CA GLU A 402 9.48 -2.97 22.94
C GLU A 402 10.74 -2.19 23.34
N ALA A 403 10.83 -0.90 23.00
CA ALA A 403 12.02 -0.08 23.22
C ALA A 403 12.30 0.19 24.71
N PRO A 404 13.58 0.22 25.12
CA PRO A 404 13.93 0.62 26.48
C PRO A 404 13.68 2.12 26.73
N PRO A 405 13.51 2.54 28.00
CA PRO A 405 13.21 3.93 28.36
C PRO A 405 14.28 4.94 27.93
N GLU A 406 15.52 4.47 27.73
CA GLU A 406 16.65 5.27 27.23
C GLU A 406 16.42 5.76 25.79
N VAL A 407 15.74 4.96 24.96
CA VAL A 407 15.48 5.26 23.55
C VAL A 407 14.22 6.11 23.43
N LEU A 408 13.12 5.63 24.01
CA LEU A 408 11.83 6.35 24.06
C LEU A 408 11.20 6.20 25.44
N SER A 409 10.76 7.33 26.00
CA SER A 409 10.02 7.34 27.25
C SER A 409 8.65 7.98 27.03
N PHE A 410 7.60 7.28 27.46
CA PHE A 410 6.22 7.75 27.39
C PHE A 410 5.80 8.45 28.70
N SER A 411 6.74 8.55 29.65
CA SER A 411 6.55 9.15 30.97
C SER A 411 6.33 10.66 30.96
N GLU A 412 6.54 11.35 29.83
CA GLU A 412 6.38 12.81 29.70
C GLU A 412 5.06 13.20 29.02
N LEU A 413 4.26 12.24 28.56
CA LEU A 413 3.00 12.52 27.86
C LEU A 413 1.92 13.09 28.81
N PRO A 414 1.07 14.02 28.33
CA PRO A 414 0.04 14.65 29.15
C PRO A 414 -1.14 13.71 29.46
N HIS A 415 -1.53 12.85 28.52
CA HIS A 415 -2.67 11.94 28.66
C HIS A 415 -2.21 10.57 29.16
N LYS A 416 -2.23 10.40 30.49
CA LYS A 416 -1.87 9.14 31.14
C LYS A 416 -2.99 8.59 31.99
N LEU A 417 -3.01 7.27 32.08
CA LEU A 417 -3.79 6.53 33.04
C LEU A 417 -3.28 6.81 34.46
N ALA A 418 -4.14 7.38 35.29
CA ALA A 418 -3.86 7.57 36.70
C ALA A 418 -3.76 6.19 37.41
N PRO A 419 -2.84 6.01 38.37
CA PRO A 419 -2.80 4.83 39.21
C PRO A 419 -4.15 4.61 39.90
N PHE A 420 -4.63 3.38 39.92
CA PHE A 420 -5.91 3.03 40.53
C PHE A 420 -5.80 1.76 41.37
N GLU A 421 -6.67 1.62 42.37
CA GLU A 421 -6.61 0.54 43.34
C GLU A 421 -6.85 -0.83 42.69
N GLY A 422 -6.02 -1.81 43.05
CA GLY A 422 -6.14 -3.19 42.58
C GLY A 422 -5.49 -3.50 41.23
N ALA A 423 -4.85 -2.52 40.58
CA ALA A 423 -4.09 -2.75 39.37
C ALA A 423 -2.69 -3.31 39.68
N ASP A 424 -2.32 -4.43 39.06
CA ASP A 424 -0.94 -4.88 39.04
C ASP A 424 -0.17 -4.20 37.89
N ALA A 425 0.80 -3.36 38.26
CA ALA A 425 1.67 -2.63 37.35
C ALA A 425 3.10 -3.20 37.27
N SER A 426 3.39 -4.28 37.99
CA SER A 426 4.76 -4.82 38.15
C SER A 426 5.38 -5.32 36.84
N ALA A 427 4.55 -5.87 35.95
CA ALA A 427 4.96 -6.40 34.66
C ALA A 427 4.93 -5.37 33.52
N VAL A 428 4.52 -4.11 33.78
CA VAL A 428 4.47 -3.08 32.73
C VAL A 428 5.89 -2.71 32.27
N PRO A 429 6.15 -2.63 30.95
CA PRO A 429 7.43 -2.17 30.43
C PRO A 429 7.85 -0.82 31.04
N LYS A 430 9.13 -0.71 31.41
CA LYS A 430 9.69 0.46 32.12
C LYS A 430 9.64 1.77 31.31
N ASN A 431 9.43 1.68 30.00
CA ASN A 431 9.21 2.84 29.11
C ASN A 431 7.86 3.54 29.36
N GLY A 432 6.95 2.90 30.11
CA GLY A 432 5.66 3.46 30.50
C GLY A 432 4.65 3.56 29.35
N VAL A 433 4.86 2.83 28.25
CA VAL A 433 4.02 2.93 27.04
C VAL A 433 2.55 2.71 27.37
N TRP A 434 2.23 1.60 28.05
CA TRP A 434 0.85 1.23 28.35
C TRP A 434 0.17 2.14 29.38
N PHE A 435 0.85 3.10 29.98
CA PHE A 435 0.18 4.14 30.78
C PHE A 435 -0.30 5.31 29.94
N SER A 436 0.14 5.42 28.69
CA SER A 436 -0.34 6.47 27.79
C SER A 436 -1.68 6.08 27.17
N LEU A 437 -2.67 6.96 27.24
CA LEU A 437 -3.94 6.77 26.53
C LEU A 437 -3.77 7.03 25.03
N ASP A 438 -2.91 7.99 24.68
CA ASP A 438 -2.65 8.41 23.31
C ASP A 438 -2.12 7.26 22.44
N ILE A 439 -1.26 6.39 22.98
CA ILE A 439 -0.74 5.24 22.22
C ILE A 439 -1.85 4.22 21.94
N VAL A 440 -2.74 3.96 22.90
CA VAL A 440 -3.84 3.02 22.73
C VAL A 440 -4.82 3.56 21.70
N ASP A 441 -5.19 4.84 21.77
CA ASP A 441 -6.03 5.49 20.76
C ASP A 441 -5.37 5.47 19.37
N THR A 442 -4.06 5.69 19.28
CA THR A 442 -3.33 5.62 18.01
C THR A 442 -3.32 4.20 17.43
N LEU A 443 -3.06 3.18 18.26
CA LEU A 443 -3.10 1.77 17.84
C LEU A 443 -4.51 1.37 17.39
N LEU A 444 -5.55 1.81 18.08
CA LEU A 444 -6.94 1.57 17.69
C LEU A 444 -7.26 2.23 16.33
N GLN A 445 -6.80 3.46 16.08
CA GLN A 445 -6.97 4.12 14.78
C GLN A 445 -6.23 3.38 13.65
N VAL A 446 -5.01 2.91 13.90
CA VAL A 446 -4.23 2.12 12.93
C VAL A 446 -4.90 0.76 12.64
N SER A 447 -5.62 0.20 13.62
CA SER A 447 -6.32 -1.08 13.46
C SER A 447 -7.57 -1.02 12.59
N GLU A 448 -8.17 0.16 12.38
CA GLU A 448 -9.34 0.34 11.49
C GLU A 448 -8.96 0.24 10.01
N GLN A 449 -7.67 0.28 9.71
CA GLN A 449 -7.09 0.19 8.36
C GLN A 449 -6.54 -1.23 8.13
N ASP A 450 -5.55 -1.39 7.25
CA ASP A 450 -4.98 -2.69 6.86
C ASP A 450 -4.14 -3.42 7.93
N CYS A 451 -4.07 -2.90 9.17
CA CYS A 451 -3.18 -3.41 10.23
C CYS A 451 -3.90 -4.10 11.39
N TYR A 452 -5.19 -4.45 11.25
CA TYR A 452 -5.99 -5.08 12.32
C TYR A 452 -5.30 -6.28 12.98
N GLY A 453 -4.84 -7.25 12.17
CA GLY A 453 -4.26 -8.49 12.67
C GLY A 453 -2.95 -8.31 13.43
N ASP A 454 -2.13 -7.35 13.02
CA ASP A 454 -0.83 -7.10 13.66
C ASP A 454 -0.97 -6.25 14.91
N VAL A 455 -1.87 -5.25 14.92
CA VAL A 455 -2.24 -4.52 16.15
C VAL A 455 -2.85 -5.46 17.18
N ARG A 456 -3.73 -6.38 16.76
CA ARG A 456 -4.31 -7.40 17.64
C ARG A 456 -3.22 -8.25 18.32
N LYS A 457 -2.24 -8.76 17.56
CA LYS A 457 -1.12 -9.54 18.11
C LYS A 457 -0.30 -8.74 19.14
N LEU A 458 -0.04 -7.46 18.85
CA LEU A 458 0.69 -6.58 19.77
C LEU A 458 -0.08 -6.40 21.09
N LEU A 459 -1.39 -6.13 21.01
CA LEU A 459 -2.24 -5.98 22.18
C LEU A 459 -2.50 -7.30 22.91
N ASP A 460 -2.47 -8.46 22.24
CA ASP A 460 -2.51 -9.78 22.89
C ASP A 460 -1.27 -10.01 23.78
N GLY A 461 -0.11 -9.51 23.36
CA GLY A 461 1.10 -9.47 24.20
C GLY A 461 0.91 -8.62 25.45
N ALA A 462 0.29 -7.44 25.29
CA ALA A 462 -0.05 -6.55 26.40
C ALA A 462 -1.11 -7.15 27.33
N MET A 463 -2.09 -7.89 26.78
CA MET A 463 -3.12 -8.58 27.53
C MET A 463 -2.55 -9.66 28.47
N LYS A 464 -1.47 -10.34 28.06
CA LYS A 464 -0.76 -11.31 28.91
C LYS A 464 0.11 -10.65 29.96
N THR A 465 0.76 -9.55 29.59
CA THR A 465 1.78 -8.89 30.42
C THR A 465 1.16 -7.94 31.45
N CYS A 466 0.25 -7.06 31.03
CA CYS A 466 -0.38 -6.04 31.87
C CYS A 466 -1.90 -5.90 31.59
N PRO A 467 -2.69 -6.94 31.89
CA PRO A 467 -4.14 -6.97 31.61
C PRO A 467 -4.93 -5.88 32.34
N ASP A 468 -4.58 -5.56 33.60
CA ASP A 468 -5.30 -4.58 34.42
C ASP A 468 -5.16 -3.16 33.86
N VAL A 469 -3.95 -2.81 33.43
CA VAL A 469 -3.64 -1.54 32.78
C VAL A 469 -4.32 -1.47 31.42
N LEU A 470 -4.26 -2.55 30.63
CA LEU A 470 -4.84 -2.56 29.29
C LEU A 470 -6.37 -2.39 29.30
N ILE A 471 -7.10 -3.12 30.16
CA ILE A 471 -8.57 -2.99 30.24
C ILE A 471 -8.99 -1.58 30.67
N ALA A 472 -8.25 -0.95 31.58
CA ALA A 472 -8.50 0.42 32.01
C ALA A 472 -8.22 1.44 30.91
N ASN A 473 -7.14 1.27 30.14
CA ASN A 473 -6.89 2.11 28.96
C ASN A 473 -7.98 1.94 27.90
N LEU A 474 -8.40 0.72 27.59
CA LEU A 474 -9.48 0.49 26.61
C LEU A 474 -10.80 1.14 27.06
N ALA A 475 -11.08 1.19 28.37
CA ALA A 475 -12.25 1.90 28.89
C ALA A 475 -12.13 3.42 28.79
N GLN A 476 -10.94 3.98 29.05
CA GLN A 476 -10.65 5.43 29.00
C GLN A 476 -10.34 5.95 27.58
N ALA A 477 -10.06 5.05 26.64
CA ALA A 477 -9.83 5.37 25.24
C ALA A 477 -11.01 6.13 24.64
N SER A 478 -10.73 6.88 23.58
CA SER A 478 -11.69 7.74 22.91
C SER A 478 -13.04 7.04 22.66
N PRO A 479 -14.17 7.73 22.86
CA PRO A 479 -15.51 7.11 22.82
C PRO A 479 -15.97 6.75 21.40
N ARG A 480 -15.06 6.68 20.43
CA ARG A 480 -15.35 6.25 19.05
C ARG A 480 -15.60 4.75 19.03
N TRP A 481 -16.52 4.33 18.18
CA TRP A 481 -16.79 2.92 17.96
C TRP A 481 -15.60 2.30 17.23
N ASN A 482 -15.04 1.23 17.79
CA ASN A 482 -13.90 0.52 17.21
C ASN A 482 -14.05 -0.99 17.49
N ALA A 483 -14.08 -1.80 16.44
CA ALA A 483 -14.32 -3.23 16.56
C ALA A 483 -13.25 -3.95 17.39
N LEU A 484 -11.97 -3.59 17.21
CA LEU A 484 -10.87 -4.18 17.97
C LEU A 484 -10.99 -3.86 19.46
N ARG A 485 -11.29 -2.60 19.79
CA ARG A 485 -11.52 -2.15 21.17
C ARG A 485 -12.64 -2.97 21.82
N ASP A 486 -13.77 -3.11 21.14
CA ASP A 486 -14.95 -3.80 21.68
C ASP A 486 -14.69 -5.30 21.88
N ASP A 487 -14.00 -5.95 20.94
CA ASP A 487 -13.65 -7.36 21.05
C ASP A 487 -12.62 -7.62 22.14
N MET A 488 -11.54 -6.83 22.19
CA MET A 488 -10.52 -6.96 23.23
C MET A 488 -11.05 -6.63 24.62
N PHE A 489 -11.85 -5.56 24.75
CA PHE A 489 -12.48 -5.21 26.01
C PHE A 489 -13.42 -6.32 26.47
N SER A 490 -14.25 -6.88 25.59
CA SER A 490 -15.18 -7.97 25.93
C SER A 490 -14.46 -9.25 26.36
N GLU A 491 -13.37 -9.61 25.68
CA GLU A 491 -12.56 -10.80 25.99
C GLU A 491 -11.85 -10.65 27.35
N LEU A 492 -11.20 -9.51 27.57
CA LEU A 492 -10.60 -9.17 28.86
C LEU A 492 -11.65 -9.16 29.97
N PHE A 493 -12.77 -8.46 29.76
CA PHE A 493 -13.85 -8.32 30.74
C PHE A 493 -14.45 -9.67 31.14
N SER A 494 -14.68 -10.57 30.17
CA SER A 494 -15.10 -11.94 30.43
C SER A 494 -14.12 -12.67 31.36
N THR A 495 -12.81 -12.47 31.16
CA THR A 495 -11.76 -13.07 32.00
C THR A 495 -11.83 -12.59 33.45
N TYR A 496 -12.16 -11.31 33.70
CA TYR A 496 -12.37 -10.80 35.07
C TYR A 496 -13.61 -11.40 35.74
N ILE A 497 -14.72 -11.53 35.00
CA ILE A 497 -15.93 -12.20 35.50
C ILE A 497 -15.64 -13.68 35.80
N MET A 498 -14.74 -14.31 35.02
CA MET A 498 -14.33 -15.71 35.20
C MET A 498 -13.42 -15.97 36.42
N GLY A 499 -13.08 -14.95 37.22
CA GLY A 499 -12.67 -15.16 38.63
C GLY A 499 -11.27 -14.69 38.99
N ARG A 500 -10.86 -13.51 38.50
CA ARG A 500 -9.62 -12.86 38.98
C ARG A 500 -9.83 -12.25 40.37
N PRO A 501 -8.84 -12.32 41.29
CA PRO A 501 -8.99 -11.81 42.66
C PRO A 501 -9.25 -10.30 42.71
N ASN A 502 -8.66 -9.53 41.78
CA ASN A 502 -8.79 -8.07 41.73
C ASN A 502 -10.06 -7.60 41.00
N ALA A 503 -10.91 -8.52 40.51
CA ALA A 503 -12.07 -8.18 39.68
C ALA A 503 -13.02 -7.13 40.31
N PRO A 504 -13.33 -7.13 41.62
CA PRO A 504 -14.19 -6.11 42.22
C PRO A 504 -13.60 -4.69 42.14
N LEU A 505 -12.29 -4.55 42.34
CA LEU A 505 -11.61 -3.25 42.31
C LEU A 505 -11.52 -2.71 40.88
N ILE A 506 -11.16 -3.58 39.93
CA ILE A 506 -11.16 -3.26 38.50
C ILE A 506 -12.57 -2.85 38.05
N MET A 507 -13.61 -3.61 38.44
CA MET A 507 -14.99 -3.30 38.10
C MET A 507 -15.41 -1.91 38.60
N ARG A 508 -15.05 -1.54 39.83
CA ARG A 508 -15.34 -0.22 40.39
C ARG A 508 -14.67 0.90 39.61
N HIS A 509 -13.41 0.72 39.21
CA HIS A 509 -12.70 1.68 38.37
C HIS A 509 -13.35 1.82 36.99
N LEU A 510 -13.59 0.70 36.30
CA LEU A 510 -14.21 0.71 34.97
C LEU A 510 -15.60 1.34 34.98
N TRP A 511 -16.39 1.11 36.04
CA TRP A 511 -17.71 1.71 36.20
C TRP A 511 -17.64 3.23 36.38
N SER A 512 -16.65 3.73 37.12
CA SER A 512 -16.46 5.18 37.30
C SER A 512 -16.09 5.90 36.00
N VAL A 513 -15.37 5.21 35.10
CA VAL A 513 -14.88 5.75 33.84
C VAL A 513 -15.94 5.64 32.73
N ALA A 514 -16.41 4.43 32.46
CA ALA A 514 -17.20 4.10 31.28
C ALA A 514 -18.36 3.14 31.62
N PRO A 515 -19.39 3.60 32.38
CA PRO A 515 -20.47 2.73 32.86
C PRO A 515 -21.29 2.11 31.72
N LYS A 516 -21.48 2.84 30.61
CA LYS A 516 -22.18 2.34 29.41
C LYS A 516 -21.45 1.18 28.73
N LEU A 517 -20.12 1.26 28.63
CA LEU A 517 -19.29 0.22 28.01
C LEU A 517 -19.28 -1.05 28.88
N VAL A 518 -19.15 -0.88 30.20
CA VAL A 518 -19.20 -1.99 31.16
C VAL A 518 -20.56 -2.69 31.11
N LEU A 519 -21.65 -1.93 31.05
CA LEU A 519 -23.00 -2.48 30.91
C LEU A 519 -23.15 -3.26 29.60
N TYR A 520 -22.68 -2.70 28.48
CA TYR A 520 -22.69 -3.37 27.18
C TYR A 520 -21.90 -4.69 27.19
N ALA A 521 -20.67 -4.68 27.73
CA ALA A 521 -19.83 -5.88 27.85
C ALA A 521 -20.47 -6.93 28.77
N SER A 522 -21.11 -6.52 29.86
CA SER A 522 -21.84 -7.43 30.76
C SER A 522 -22.99 -8.12 30.06
N VAL A 523 -23.73 -7.40 29.21
CA VAL A 523 -24.81 -7.96 28.40
C VAL A 523 -24.25 -8.91 27.33
N LYS A 524 -23.13 -8.57 26.68
CA LYS A 524 -22.45 -9.45 25.73
C LYS A 524 -22.01 -10.75 26.42
N CYS A 525 -21.42 -10.69 27.62
CA CYS A 525 -21.08 -11.86 28.42
C CYS A 525 -22.31 -12.69 28.81
N PHE A 526 -23.44 -12.06 29.12
CA PHE A 526 -24.70 -12.75 29.43
C PHE A 526 -25.23 -13.57 28.24
N TYR A 527 -25.16 -13.03 27.02
CA TYR A 527 -25.62 -13.73 25.82
C TYR A 527 -24.62 -14.72 25.25
N ALA A 528 -23.32 -14.42 25.36
CA ALA A 528 -22.26 -15.27 24.81
C ALA A 528 -22.04 -16.55 25.63
N ALA A 529 -22.40 -16.56 26.90
CA ALA A 529 -22.04 -17.65 27.78
C ALA A 529 -23.17 -18.65 28.01
N THR A 530 -22.84 -19.93 27.80
CA THR A 530 -23.68 -21.08 28.16
C THR A 530 -23.72 -21.32 29.67
N ALA A 531 -22.83 -20.69 30.44
CA ALA A 531 -22.59 -21.02 31.83
C ALA A 531 -23.47 -20.18 32.80
N PRO A 532 -24.27 -20.82 33.67
CA PRO A 532 -25.25 -20.12 34.50
C PRO A 532 -24.65 -19.24 35.62
N HIS A 533 -23.39 -19.47 35.99
CA HIS A 533 -22.73 -18.77 37.09
C HIS A 533 -22.34 -17.32 36.77
N ILE A 534 -22.41 -16.90 35.50
CA ILE A 534 -22.03 -15.54 35.08
C ILE A 534 -22.96 -14.49 35.63
N VAL A 535 -24.27 -14.75 35.64
CA VAL A 535 -25.25 -13.82 36.21
C VAL A 535 -24.98 -13.62 37.70
N SER A 536 -24.64 -14.70 38.41
CA SER A 536 -24.29 -14.67 39.83
C SER A 536 -23.03 -13.86 40.11
N ARG A 537 -21.99 -14.02 39.30
CA ARG A 537 -20.75 -13.26 39.42
C ARG A 537 -20.93 -11.79 39.06
N LEU A 538 -21.65 -11.50 37.96
CA LEU A 538 -22.00 -10.14 37.58
C LEU A 538 -22.82 -9.44 38.69
N PHE A 539 -23.80 -10.13 39.26
CA PHE A 539 -24.58 -9.61 40.38
C PHE A 539 -23.69 -9.29 41.59
N ALA A 540 -22.79 -10.21 41.98
CA ALA A 540 -21.87 -9.97 43.09
C ALA A 540 -20.96 -8.75 42.82
N LEU A 541 -20.45 -8.60 41.60
CA LEU A 541 -19.62 -7.46 41.20
C LEU A 541 -20.42 -6.14 41.20
N PHE A 542 -21.63 -6.13 40.64
CA PHE A 542 -22.49 -4.94 40.61
C PHE A 542 -22.96 -4.53 42.00
N ARG A 543 -23.27 -5.49 42.87
CA ARG A 543 -23.65 -5.22 44.27
C ARG A 543 -22.54 -4.50 45.03
N ASN A 544 -21.29 -4.84 44.75
CA ASN A 544 -20.13 -4.22 45.38
C ASN A 544 -19.71 -2.89 44.71
N THR A 545 -20.38 -2.50 43.62
CA THR A 545 -19.99 -1.37 42.77
C THR A 545 -21.10 -0.31 42.75
N GLY A 546 -21.10 0.58 43.74
CA GLY A 546 -21.88 1.82 43.75
C GLY A 546 -23.32 1.71 43.24
N ASP A 547 -23.67 2.50 42.23
CA ASP A 547 -24.98 2.55 41.56
C ASP A 547 -25.12 1.55 40.41
N ALA A 548 -24.13 0.69 40.17
CA ALA A 548 -24.07 -0.13 38.98
C ALA A 548 -25.21 -1.14 38.88
N PHE A 549 -25.60 -1.74 40.00
CA PHE A 549 -26.78 -2.61 40.05
C PHE A 549 -28.06 -1.86 39.66
N ALA A 550 -28.27 -0.67 40.23
CA ALA A 550 -29.43 0.17 39.94
C ALA A 550 -29.45 0.61 38.46
N SER A 551 -28.31 1.01 37.90
CA SER A 551 -28.23 1.37 36.48
C SER A 551 -28.44 0.17 35.55
N ALA A 552 -27.97 -1.02 35.92
CA ALA A 552 -28.12 -2.23 35.11
C ALA A 552 -29.58 -2.69 35.02
N ILE A 553 -30.32 -2.69 36.14
CA ILE A 553 -31.75 -3.01 36.14
C ILE A 553 -32.58 -1.93 35.43
N HIS A 554 -32.12 -0.68 35.42
CA HIS A 554 -32.77 0.43 34.71
C HIS A 554 -32.41 0.51 33.21
N SER A 555 -31.57 -0.38 32.70
CA SER A 555 -31.21 -0.44 31.28
C SER A 555 -32.33 -0.96 30.36
N ASN A 556 -32.24 -0.68 29.06
CA ASN A 556 -33.17 -1.19 28.05
C ASN A 556 -32.88 -2.66 27.65
N TYR A 557 -31.87 -3.30 28.25
CA TYR A 557 -31.57 -4.72 28.03
C TYR A 557 -32.47 -5.59 28.91
N PHE A 558 -33.76 -5.66 28.55
CA PHE A 558 -34.81 -6.19 29.42
C PHE A 558 -34.56 -7.61 29.94
N SER A 559 -34.10 -8.53 29.10
CA SER A 559 -33.82 -9.92 29.53
C SER A 559 -32.70 -10.00 30.56
N PHE A 560 -31.66 -9.18 30.40
CA PHE A 560 -30.54 -9.09 31.34
C PHE A 560 -30.96 -8.40 32.64
N ALA A 561 -31.70 -7.29 32.54
CA ALA A 561 -32.26 -6.58 33.69
C ALA A 561 -33.19 -7.48 34.52
N LEU A 562 -34.03 -8.29 33.89
CA LEU A 562 -34.90 -9.27 34.57
C LEU A 562 -34.08 -10.35 35.28
N ALA A 563 -33.07 -10.91 34.63
CA ALA A 563 -32.19 -11.89 35.26
C ALA A 563 -31.52 -11.30 36.51
N LEU A 564 -30.94 -10.10 36.42
CA LEU A 564 -30.33 -9.41 37.57
C LEU A 564 -31.35 -9.02 38.65
N ALA A 565 -32.55 -8.58 38.28
CA ALA A 565 -33.60 -8.20 39.24
C ALA A 565 -34.11 -9.41 40.03
N THR A 566 -34.28 -10.57 39.37
CA THR A 566 -34.66 -11.83 40.05
C THR A 566 -33.57 -12.30 41.00
N MET A 567 -32.29 -12.14 40.63
CA MET A 567 -31.17 -12.40 41.54
C MET A 567 -31.14 -11.43 42.72
N GLY A 568 -31.40 -10.13 42.48
CA GLY A 568 -31.53 -9.13 43.54
C GLY A 568 -32.66 -9.46 44.52
N ALA A 569 -33.78 -10.01 44.02
CA ALA A 569 -34.91 -10.44 44.83
C ALA A 569 -34.63 -11.74 45.63
N ASN A 570 -33.78 -12.63 45.12
CA ASN A 570 -33.32 -13.83 45.85
C ASN A 570 -32.34 -13.49 46.99
N HIS A 571 -31.65 -12.34 46.89
CA HIS A 571 -30.69 -11.85 47.89
C HIS A 571 -31.23 -10.68 48.74
N ASP A 572 -32.54 -10.40 48.68
CA ASP A 572 -33.23 -9.32 49.39
C ASP A 572 -32.64 -7.90 49.18
N VAL A 573 -31.99 -7.68 48.04
CA VAL A 573 -31.43 -6.37 47.64
C VAL A 573 -32.48 -5.48 46.95
N LEU A 574 -33.48 -6.10 46.32
CA LEU A 574 -34.51 -5.40 45.52
C LEU A 574 -35.91 -5.92 45.85
N ASN A 575 -36.87 -5.02 46.06
CA ASN A 575 -38.29 -5.38 46.07
C ASN A 575 -38.82 -5.48 44.62
N LEU A 576 -38.94 -6.72 44.14
CA LEU A 576 -39.32 -7.04 42.77
C LEU A 576 -40.69 -6.48 42.36
N GLU A 577 -41.68 -6.48 43.26
CA GLU A 577 -43.03 -5.99 42.96
C GLU A 577 -43.02 -4.49 42.67
N THR A 578 -42.36 -3.70 43.53
CA THR A 578 -42.27 -2.24 43.35
C THR A 578 -41.53 -1.88 42.06
N TRP A 579 -40.41 -2.53 41.79
CA TRP A 579 -39.60 -2.26 40.60
C TRP A 579 -40.33 -2.67 39.31
N LEU A 580 -41.00 -3.81 39.28
CA LEU A 580 -41.76 -4.24 38.10
C LEU A 580 -42.88 -3.26 37.78
N VAL A 581 -43.61 -2.77 38.79
CA VAL A 581 -44.70 -1.82 38.61
C VAL A 581 -44.18 -0.49 38.05
N GLU A 582 -43.07 0.04 38.57
CA GLU A 582 -42.45 1.26 38.07
C GLU A 582 -41.96 1.13 36.62
N ARG A 583 -41.34 -0.02 36.27
CA ARG A 583 -40.79 -0.25 34.92
C ARG A 583 -41.89 -0.54 33.90
N LEU A 584 -42.92 -1.29 34.29
CA LEU A 584 -44.12 -1.49 33.47
C LEU A 584 -44.83 -0.16 33.22
N ALA A 585 -44.89 0.76 34.19
CA ALA A 585 -45.49 2.08 33.97
C ALA A 585 -44.74 2.91 32.90
N SER A 586 -43.41 2.82 32.85
CA SER A 586 -42.56 3.59 31.93
C SER A 586 -42.50 3.01 30.51
N GLN A 587 -42.32 1.70 30.34
CA GLN A 587 -42.10 1.05 29.02
C GLN A 587 -43.02 -0.18 28.84
N ARG A 588 -44.34 0.05 28.94
CA ARG A 588 -45.42 -0.96 29.03
C ARG A 588 -45.26 -2.16 28.08
N THR A 589 -45.25 -1.94 26.77
CA THR A 589 -45.38 -3.02 25.77
C THR A 589 -44.08 -3.80 25.56
N ALA A 590 -42.94 -3.13 25.39
CA ALA A 590 -41.64 -3.76 25.14
C ALA A 590 -41.13 -4.55 26.34
N PHE A 591 -41.31 -3.99 27.55
CA PHE A 591 -40.93 -4.67 28.79
C PHE A 591 -41.84 -5.87 29.07
N ALA A 592 -43.17 -5.73 28.95
CA ALA A 592 -44.10 -6.84 29.17
C ALA A 592 -43.83 -8.04 28.24
N THR A 593 -43.52 -7.77 26.95
CA THR A 593 -43.15 -8.82 25.98
C THR A 593 -41.89 -9.56 26.42
N SER A 594 -40.89 -8.82 26.90
CA SER A 594 -39.62 -9.39 27.37
C SER A 594 -39.80 -10.19 28.67
N CYS A 595 -40.68 -9.75 29.58
CA CYS A 595 -41.03 -10.49 30.78
C CYS A 595 -41.70 -11.83 30.43
N LEU A 596 -42.64 -11.84 29.48
CA LEU A 596 -43.28 -13.08 29.01
C LEU A 596 -42.28 -14.05 28.38
N ALA A 597 -41.40 -13.55 27.51
CA ALA A 597 -40.35 -14.38 26.91
C ALA A 597 -39.40 -14.96 27.97
N PHE A 598 -39.03 -14.16 28.98
CA PHE A 598 -38.20 -14.60 30.09
C PHE A 598 -38.87 -15.68 30.94
N VAL A 599 -40.16 -15.49 31.27
CA VAL A 599 -40.95 -16.49 32.00
C VAL A 599 -41.09 -17.78 31.19
N HIS A 600 -41.46 -17.69 29.91
CA HIS A 600 -41.60 -18.85 29.03
C HIS A 600 -40.28 -19.64 28.87
N ARG A 601 -39.11 -18.99 28.97
CA ARG A 601 -37.83 -19.69 28.91
C ARG A 601 -37.46 -20.41 30.21
N ASN A 602 -37.93 -19.89 31.36
CA ASN A 602 -37.42 -20.28 32.68
C ASN A 602 -38.45 -20.96 33.60
N TYR A 603 -39.74 -20.98 33.25
CA TYR A 603 -40.82 -21.50 34.11
C TYR A 603 -40.58 -22.95 34.58
N ALA A 604 -40.17 -23.86 33.68
CA ALA A 604 -39.93 -25.27 34.01
C ALA A 604 -38.72 -25.48 34.94
N ARG A 605 -37.81 -24.50 35.03
CA ARG A 605 -36.58 -24.56 35.84
C ARG A 605 -36.72 -23.83 37.17
N ALA A 606 -37.90 -23.30 37.50
CA ALA A 606 -38.10 -22.54 38.72
C ALA A 606 -38.10 -23.45 39.97
N VAL A 607 -37.52 -22.96 41.06
CA VAL A 607 -37.33 -23.72 42.31
C VAL A 607 -37.82 -22.87 43.50
N PRO A 608 -38.38 -23.46 44.59
CA PRO A 608 -38.74 -22.69 45.78
C PRO A 608 -37.54 -21.94 46.37
N LYS A 609 -37.74 -20.71 46.90
CA LYS A 609 -36.65 -19.92 47.53
C LYS A 609 -35.86 -20.69 48.58
N SER A 610 -36.52 -21.57 49.34
CA SER A 610 -35.89 -22.40 50.38
C SER A 610 -34.79 -23.35 49.87
N ASN A 611 -34.82 -23.69 48.57
CA ASN A 611 -33.89 -24.64 47.96
C ASN A 611 -32.80 -23.94 47.13
N ILE A 612 -32.74 -22.60 47.18
CA ILE A 612 -31.73 -21.80 46.48
C ILE A 612 -30.44 -21.84 47.30
N THR A 613 -29.38 -22.39 46.71
CA THR A 613 -28.02 -22.37 47.24
C THR A 613 -27.24 -21.23 46.57
N PRO A 614 -26.11 -20.77 47.13
CA PRO A 614 -25.26 -19.77 46.46
C PRO A 614 -24.87 -20.18 45.02
N GLN A 615 -24.76 -21.49 44.73
CA GLN A 615 -24.49 -22.01 43.38
C GLN A 615 -25.71 -21.97 42.44
N SER A 616 -26.94 -22.09 42.97
CA SER A 616 -28.20 -21.97 42.22
C SER A 616 -28.86 -20.58 42.33
N SER A 617 -28.15 -19.57 42.83
CA SER A 617 -28.63 -18.18 42.98
C SER A 617 -29.14 -17.53 41.68
N HIS A 618 -28.69 -18.02 40.54
CA HIS A 618 -29.10 -17.60 39.20
C HIS A 618 -30.46 -18.18 38.75
N VAL A 619 -31.02 -19.15 39.48
CA VAL A 619 -32.27 -19.81 39.14
C VAL A 619 -33.46 -18.96 39.57
N LEU A 620 -34.49 -18.91 38.73
CA LEU A 620 -35.73 -18.19 39.01
C LEU A 620 -36.46 -18.84 40.19
N SER A 621 -36.74 -18.08 41.25
CA SER A 621 -37.58 -18.59 42.34
C SER A 621 -39.06 -18.66 41.96
N ILE A 622 -39.81 -19.61 42.53
CA ILE A 622 -41.27 -19.68 42.37
C ILE A 622 -41.97 -18.41 42.86
N GLU A 623 -41.54 -17.78 43.97
CA GLU A 623 -42.17 -16.52 44.42
C GLU A 623 -41.92 -15.37 43.44
N SER A 624 -40.69 -15.20 42.94
CA SER A 624 -40.40 -14.16 41.92
C SER A 624 -41.17 -14.40 40.62
N LEU A 625 -41.36 -15.66 40.21
CA LEU A 625 -42.19 -16.03 39.06
C LEU A 625 -43.66 -15.63 39.27
N ALA A 626 -44.22 -15.92 40.45
CA ALA A 626 -45.57 -15.51 40.81
C ALA A 626 -45.73 -13.98 40.84
N THR A 627 -44.75 -13.25 41.40
CA THR A 627 -44.75 -11.77 41.41
C THR A 627 -44.71 -11.18 40.00
N ILE A 628 -43.89 -11.74 39.10
CA ILE A 628 -43.83 -11.30 37.69
C ILE A 628 -45.19 -11.51 37.00
N LEU A 629 -45.80 -12.70 37.14
CA LEU A 629 -47.10 -13.00 36.55
C LEU A 629 -48.20 -12.08 37.08
N LYS A 630 -48.27 -11.89 38.40
CA LYS A 630 -49.22 -10.97 39.05
C LYS A 630 -49.11 -9.54 38.51
N CYS A 631 -47.89 -9.02 38.37
CA CYS A 631 -47.66 -7.65 37.86
C CYS A 631 -48.06 -7.51 36.39
N ILE A 632 -47.82 -8.52 35.54
CA ILE A 632 -48.23 -8.48 34.12
C ILE A 632 -49.76 -8.61 34.00
N MET A 633 -50.40 -9.44 34.81
CA MET A 633 -51.86 -9.58 34.86
C MET A 633 -52.55 -8.27 35.23
N ALA A 634 -51.99 -7.51 36.17
CA ALA A 634 -52.53 -6.19 36.54
C ALA A 634 -52.55 -5.19 35.37
N VAL A 635 -51.70 -5.37 34.35
CA VAL A 635 -51.59 -4.49 33.17
C VAL A 635 -52.24 -5.13 31.92
N GLN A 636 -52.87 -6.30 32.05
CA GLN A 636 -53.43 -7.08 30.93
C GLN A 636 -54.40 -6.28 30.06
N GLY A 637 -55.23 -5.40 30.66
CA GLY A 637 -56.21 -4.59 29.94
C GLY A 637 -55.62 -3.51 29.04
N ALA A 638 -54.35 -3.13 29.24
CA ALA A 638 -53.65 -2.10 28.47
C ALA A 638 -52.65 -2.67 27.45
N LEU A 639 -52.52 -4.00 27.35
CA LEU A 639 -51.59 -4.69 26.46
C LEU A 639 -52.26 -5.07 25.13
N PRO A 640 -51.51 -5.15 24.02
CA PRO A 640 -51.99 -5.71 22.75
C PRO A 640 -52.59 -7.11 22.92
N VAL A 641 -53.68 -7.39 22.18
CA VAL A 641 -54.46 -8.64 22.29
C VAL A 641 -53.60 -9.89 22.11
N THR A 642 -52.59 -9.84 21.23
CA THR A 642 -51.64 -10.94 21.00
C THR A 642 -50.79 -11.28 22.23
N ILE A 643 -50.33 -10.27 22.96
CA ILE A 643 -49.53 -10.41 24.19
C ILE A 643 -50.42 -10.92 25.34
N ALA A 644 -51.67 -10.44 25.40
CA ALA A 644 -52.64 -10.89 26.40
C ALA A 644 -53.07 -12.35 26.23
N GLN A 645 -53.15 -12.84 24.98
CA GLN A 645 -53.40 -14.26 24.67
C GLN A 645 -52.19 -15.13 25.04
N GLU A 646 -50.98 -14.67 24.73
CA GLU A 646 -49.75 -15.38 25.06
C GLU A 646 -49.51 -15.45 26.58
N LEU A 647 -49.85 -14.39 27.32
CA LEU A 647 -49.87 -14.40 28.79
C LEU A 647 -50.79 -15.50 29.33
N LYS A 648 -52.02 -15.62 28.81
CA LYS A 648 -52.97 -16.67 29.23
C LYS A 648 -52.39 -18.07 28.98
N ARG A 649 -51.77 -18.30 27.82
CA ARG A 649 -51.11 -19.56 27.47
C ARG A 649 -49.96 -19.89 28.43
N ILE A 650 -49.10 -18.92 28.72
CA ILE A 650 -47.95 -19.09 29.62
C ILE A 650 -48.39 -19.33 31.06
N ILE A 651 -49.46 -18.69 31.52
CA ILE A 651 -50.04 -18.95 32.85
C ILE A 651 -50.48 -20.41 32.94
N THR A 652 -51.20 -20.94 31.96
CA THR A 652 -51.61 -22.37 31.95
C THR A 652 -50.39 -23.29 32.05
N LEU A 653 -49.33 -23.04 31.27
CA LEU A 653 -48.09 -23.82 31.33
C LEU A 653 -47.34 -23.70 32.67
N CYS A 654 -47.35 -22.52 33.30
CA CYS A 654 -46.74 -22.32 34.62
C CYS A 654 -47.52 -23.07 35.72
N MET A 655 -48.85 -23.13 35.59
CA MET A 655 -49.74 -23.83 36.51
C MET A 655 -49.60 -25.36 36.40
N GLU A 656 -49.37 -25.87 35.20
CA GLU A 656 -49.05 -27.28 34.96
C GLU A 656 -47.68 -27.66 35.52
N ALA A 657 -46.68 -26.79 35.41
CA ALA A 657 -45.33 -27.04 35.92
C ALA A 657 -45.20 -26.85 37.45
N HIS A 658 -45.94 -25.91 38.05
CA HIS A 658 -45.86 -25.55 39.46
C HIS A 658 -47.26 -25.32 40.05
N PRO A 659 -47.90 -26.32 40.67
CA PRO A 659 -49.28 -26.19 41.17
C PRO A 659 -49.44 -25.17 42.29
N VAL A 660 -48.34 -24.75 42.94
CA VAL A 660 -48.31 -23.72 44.02
C VAL A 660 -48.64 -22.32 43.48
N ILE A 661 -48.45 -22.06 42.19
CA ILE A 661 -48.73 -20.74 41.58
C ILE A 661 -50.23 -20.46 41.49
N SER A 662 -51.06 -21.51 41.52
CA SER A 662 -52.53 -21.43 41.47
C SER A 662 -53.13 -20.52 42.54
N ALA A 663 -52.62 -20.58 43.77
CA ALA A 663 -53.11 -19.77 44.88
C ALA A 663 -52.79 -18.26 44.72
N SER A 664 -51.84 -17.89 43.86
CA SER A 664 -51.31 -16.51 43.75
C SER A 664 -51.78 -15.73 42.52
N THR A 665 -52.40 -16.40 41.55
CA THR A 665 -52.81 -15.83 40.25
C THR A 665 -54.33 -15.68 40.10
N HIS A 666 -55.13 -16.10 41.08
CA HIS A 666 -56.58 -15.86 41.06
C HIS A 666 -56.92 -14.38 41.28
N PRO A 667 -57.83 -13.78 40.48
CA PRO A 667 -58.40 -12.47 40.80
C PRO A 667 -59.21 -12.56 42.11
N PRO A 668 -59.26 -11.49 42.94
CA PRO A 668 -60.00 -11.52 44.20
C PRO A 668 -61.50 -11.52 43.90
N GLY A 669 -62.10 -12.71 43.84
CA GLY A 669 -63.53 -12.87 43.65
C GLY A 669 -63.87 -14.17 42.96
N GLU A 670 -63.73 -15.28 43.67
CA GLU A 670 -64.61 -16.45 43.57
C GLU A 670 -64.03 -17.58 44.44
N THR A 671 -64.51 -17.68 45.68
CA THR A 671 -65.02 -18.89 46.36
C THR A 671 -64.94 -18.79 47.88
N GLY A 672 -66.09 -18.98 48.53
CA GLY A 672 -66.27 -19.63 49.84
C GLY A 672 -65.61 -19.04 51.09
N ILE A 673 -66.37 -18.28 51.89
CA ILE A 673 -66.08 -17.99 53.30
C ILE A 673 -66.18 -19.30 54.13
N PRO A 674 -65.31 -19.55 55.12
CA PRO A 674 -65.65 -19.24 56.51
C PRO A 674 -64.60 -18.38 57.26
N HIS A 675 -65.09 -17.27 57.81
CA HIS A 675 -64.69 -16.46 58.96
C HIS A 675 -63.21 -16.38 59.43
N ALA A 676 -62.62 -15.18 59.33
CA ALA A 676 -62.21 -14.33 60.47
C ALA A 676 -61.89 -12.88 59.98
N PRO A 677 -62.21 -11.81 60.75
CA PRO A 677 -62.31 -10.45 60.23
C PRO A 677 -61.02 -9.63 60.36
N GLY A 678 -60.76 -8.74 59.39
CA GLY A 678 -59.93 -7.56 59.59
C GLY A 678 -58.80 -7.30 58.59
N ALA A 679 -59.08 -7.10 57.30
CA ALA A 679 -58.13 -6.47 56.37
C ALA A 679 -58.73 -5.97 55.01
N VAL A 680 -60.06 -5.83 54.87
CA VAL A 680 -60.69 -5.61 53.55
C VAL A 680 -60.83 -4.11 53.18
N GLY A 681 -60.46 -3.17 54.06
CA GLY A 681 -60.61 -1.73 53.80
C GLY A 681 -59.49 -1.06 52.99
N ALA A 682 -58.28 -1.61 52.96
CA ALA A 682 -57.11 -0.89 52.45
C ALA A 682 -56.85 -1.07 50.94
N VAL A 683 -57.23 -2.21 50.35
CA VAL A 683 -56.84 -2.58 48.98
C VAL A 683 -57.72 -1.92 47.92
N ALA A 684 -59.01 -1.73 48.19
CA ALA A 684 -59.93 -1.05 47.27
C ALA A 684 -59.66 0.47 47.20
N SER A 685 -59.25 1.08 48.33
CA SER A 685 -58.87 2.50 48.38
C SER A 685 -57.60 2.79 47.58
N ILE A 686 -56.65 1.85 47.59
CA ILE A 686 -55.42 1.96 46.81
C ILE A 686 -55.73 1.87 45.31
N ALA A 687 -56.51 0.88 44.85
CA ALA A 687 -56.88 0.71 43.43
C ALA A 687 -57.64 1.91 42.83
N ALA A 688 -58.55 2.52 43.59
CA ALA A 688 -59.21 3.77 43.17
C ALA A 688 -58.20 4.95 43.11
N GLY A 689 -57.24 4.99 44.04
CA GLY A 689 -56.11 5.93 44.01
C GLY A 689 -55.17 5.73 42.82
N TRP A 690 -55.00 4.49 42.32
CA TRP A 690 -54.22 4.18 41.11
C TRP A 690 -54.88 4.73 39.85
N GLN A 691 -56.19 4.56 39.68
CA GLN A 691 -56.92 5.10 38.52
C GLN A 691 -56.94 6.64 38.53
N LEU A 692 -57.11 7.26 39.70
CA LEU A 692 -57.07 8.72 39.83
C LEU A 692 -55.67 9.31 39.56
N ARG A 693 -54.60 8.72 40.10
CA ARG A 693 -53.23 9.20 39.86
C ARG A 693 -52.78 9.00 38.40
N VAL A 694 -53.21 7.93 37.74
CA VAL A 694 -52.94 7.70 36.31
C VAL A 694 -53.66 8.74 35.45
N LEU A 695 -54.93 9.03 35.74
CA LEU A 695 -55.69 10.08 35.04
C LEU A 695 -55.09 11.48 35.28
N GLU A 696 -54.60 11.77 36.49
CA GLU A 696 -53.93 13.05 36.79
C GLU A 696 -52.58 13.20 36.07
N LEU A 697 -51.80 12.11 35.96
CA LEU A 697 -50.52 12.09 35.25
C LEU A 697 -50.72 12.21 33.73
N GLU A 698 -51.73 11.53 33.17
CA GLU A 698 -52.08 11.65 31.75
C GLU A 698 -52.62 13.05 31.42
N ALA A 699 -53.47 13.63 32.28
CA ALA A 699 -53.92 15.01 32.15
C ALA A 699 -52.78 16.04 32.31
N SER A 700 -51.76 15.74 33.13
CA SER A 700 -50.57 16.57 33.28
C SER A 700 -49.69 16.54 32.03
N GLN A 701 -49.45 15.36 31.46
CA GLN A 701 -48.70 15.18 30.21
C GLN A 701 -49.42 15.84 29.02
N HIS A 702 -50.75 15.71 28.93
CA HIS A 702 -51.54 16.33 27.88
C HIS A 702 -51.49 17.87 27.96
N ARG A 703 -51.61 18.44 29.16
CA ARG A 703 -51.45 19.89 29.39
C ARG A 703 -50.04 20.40 29.07
N ARG A 704 -49.01 19.58 29.31
CA ARG A 704 -47.62 19.90 28.94
C ARG A 704 -47.42 19.91 27.42
N MET A 705 -48.00 18.93 26.72
CA MET A 705 -48.00 18.84 25.26
C MET A 705 -48.78 19.98 24.60
N GLU A 706 -49.92 20.38 25.16
CA GLU A 706 -50.68 21.54 24.69
C GLU A 706 -49.94 22.87 24.91
N ARG A 707 -49.28 23.06 26.07
CA ARG A 707 -48.41 24.22 26.29
C ARG A 707 -47.25 24.28 25.30
N LEU A 708 -46.63 23.14 24.99
CA LEU A 708 -45.55 23.06 23.99
C LEU A 708 -46.06 23.32 22.57
N ARG A 709 -47.31 22.95 22.24
CA ARG A 709 -47.95 23.29 20.96
C ARG A 709 -48.29 24.78 20.87
N LEU A 710 -48.80 25.40 21.94
CA LEU A 710 -49.08 26.84 21.98
C LEU A 710 -47.81 27.69 21.91
N ILE A 711 -46.70 27.23 22.51
CA ILE A 711 -45.39 27.89 22.43
C ILE A 711 -44.80 27.78 21.00
N ARG A 712 -45.17 26.76 20.22
CA ARG A 712 -44.76 26.61 18.81
C ARG A 712 -45.60 27.39 17.80
N GLN A 713 -46.74 27.95 18.22
CA GLN A 713 -47.65 28.73 17.36
C GLN A 713 -47.58 30.26 17.61
N LYS A 714 -46.80 30.69 18.60
CA LYS A 714 -46.27 32.06 18.71
C LYS A 714 -44.84 32.07 18.21
#